data_AF-A0A9D3YMD8-F1
#
_entry.id   AF-A0A9D3YMD8-F1
#
_cell.length_a   1.000
_cell.length_b   1.000
_cell.length_c   1.000
_cell.angle_alpha   90.00
_cell.angle_beta   90.00
_cell.angle_gamma   90.00
#
_symmetry.space_group_name_H-M   'P 1'
#
loop_
_entity.id
_entity.type
_entity.pdbx_description
1 polymer ?
#
loop_
_entity_poly.entity_id
_entity_poly.type
_entity_poly.pdbx_seq_one_letter_code
_entity_poly.pdbx_strand_id
1 'polypeptide(L)'
;MKICVVVTIVGTVLVVMTSLGMTVIPPAHRRKTVYQYIQYWNRLRKFASLIKTYNLSHHFERPGITVFVPVSSSNDVFLTEAAWFGYNNSDRATVESMLLYHIAESVTSVADMSSRKSAMTPLEGQRRLFFGSYNYGDSIVHTVNGAWILTADILASNGIVHLVDRFLIPIQSNKTVADYLEHPDIQRFSFQSIRLASIIDLQLKSATNSSTNRFTVFAPNDSDINIMPDFGKDILFNDTALLKSVFWAHTIEDETLYIPRMGTIPNYPAKAGILKFYRIGSDVYVSNNKVRARVVQPNIPVQNGVIHVIDDLLFFVYRNLRQTIEHQQKISFIQGNLHSLDAEIVTKLTDKTRNMTLFLPTDDAFAKLPQNKQYSIDNIGTHVSRLFRDHLIMYAARDIDSFQDGETFTTADGAILTVKKIQNVVYVEGGGVRAKVTTPDIGCTNGVIHLVNSVLFQRDFTIWDAIIGNNQLSNMKQLISKNQDLMATLNATRNGPMTVFLISDAALNNLPSDTFEHFTANYNLILEALHGSIVRGVILSSTQITGEMEVPTLAGKTITLHQTETGLYIVGSRIRADVVIEDIWCSNGVLHITDNLLHLPTRNIVDEMAVQPGLGVMAGILDAISSLKQILKDTSKTFTMFVPSDDAFTLLPTHRAQKLQDPILLQHIVRSHVISGSSLFLEQFRDYSKFSSLTGDPLFVLREQEKVFAVSSNVRGSVIRSDIRCSNGIIHVLDTLLQFPFWTVAETIEKTNNLLPFHDIIMNVDDLYTWSNSHDTNLTLLVPSAKFIASLSNFHRSYISAEPDMDRKLFNSHALPSITLNQANMDAIFTGSRVFYTENRYNTTFTFVNVDPTNRMEITSVDIGYTNLRRSFDLVRDGIACSNGIIYVIDGFLNFPLHDAHFELTHQPDISLGSDQLLKLISSDSGIDLTSLKTMFTVFVPSDSSLDPQHLSRLDLEYINTNLTKEAKMAIVRRHIVPNQKVDYDTIIDGSFSAYAGSRNITVVARTDGFYIRWEDIEAKIVKPNILAINAIIHVVDRFLMTSPYQTTTLPPPTSTTTQKPENGVNPDRQGETTQIQSP
;
A
#
# COMPACT_ATOMS: atom_id res chain seq x y z
N MET A 1 -25.05 51.77 8.48
CA MET A 1 -24.78 50.69 7.51
C MET A 1 -24.40 51.16 6.08
N LYS A 2 -24.56 52.44 5.70
CA LYS A 2 -24.10 52.96 4.39
C LYS A 2 -22.64 53.46 4.33
N ILE A 3 -21.88 53.40 5.43
CA ILE A 3 -20.48 53.90 5.50
C ILE A 3 -19.44 52.77 5.38
N CYS A 4 -19.75 51.52 5.73
CA CYS A 4 -18.82 50.39 5.54
C CYS A 4 -18.70 49.93 4.08
N VAL A 5 -19.75 50.05 3.27
CA VAL A 5 -19.74 49.54 1.88
C VAL A 5 -18.86 50.39 0.97
N VAL A 6 -18.70 51.69 1.24
CA VAL A 6 -17.84 52.58 0.44
C VAL A 6 -16.35 52.35 0.71
N VAL A 7 -15.97 51.95 1.93
CA VAL A 7 -14.57 51.67 2.27
C VAL A 7 -14.10 50.33 1.69
N THR A 8 -14.98 49.32 1.61
CA THR A 8 -14.64 48.02 1.02
C THR A 8 -14.53 48.08 -0.51
N ILE A 9 -15.39 48.85 -1.19
CA ILE A 9 -15.35 49.01 -2.66
C ILE A 9 -14.12 49.82 -3.09
N VAL A 10 -13.72 50.86 -2.36
CA VAL A 10 -12.48 51.62 -2.67
C VAL A 10 -11.23 50.77 -2.42
N GLY A 11 -11.24 49.91 -1.39
CA GLY A 11 -10.15 48.98 -1.10
C GLY A 11 -10.00 47.86 -2.14
N THR A 12 -11.10 47.28 -2.63
CA THR A 12 -11.05 46.25 -3.68
C THR A 12 -10.76 46.82 -5.06
N VAL A 13 -11.24 48.02 -5.39
CA VAL A 13 -10.85 48.70 -6.64
C VAL A 13 -9.37 49.05 -6.64
N LEU A 14 -8.77 49.44 -5.49
CA LEU A 14 -7.33 49.71 -5.43
C LEU A 14 -6.49 48.43 -5.64
N VAL A 15 -6.94 47.28 -5.10
CA VAL A 15 -6.27 45.97 -5.24
C VAL A 15 -6.45 45.39 -6.65
N VAL A 16 -7.61 45.56 -7.28
CA VAL A 16 -7.86 45.14 -8.67
C VAL A 16 -7.12 46.04 -9.66
N MET A 17 -7.01 47.35 -9.39
CA MET A 17 -6.26 48.30 -10.24
C MET A 17 -4.75 48.05 -10.21
N THR A 18 -4.19 47.60 -9.07
CA THR A 18 -2.79 47.15 -9.00
C THR A 18 -2.52 45.87 -9.80
N SER A 19 -3.54 45.03 -10.04
CA SER A 19 -3.41 43.81 -10.85
C SER A 19 -3.55 44.04 -12.37
N LEU A 20 -4.06 45.21 -12.78
CA LEU A 20 -4.37 45.55 -14.19
C LEU A 20 -3.53 46.70 -14.78
N GLY A 21 -2.55 47.22 -14.05
CA GLY A 21 -1.61 48.23 -14.57
C GLY A 21 -2.24 49.59 -14.97
N MET A 22 -3.50 49.85 -14.60
CA MET A 22 -4.17 51.11 -14.92
C MET A 22 -4.13 52.07 -13.73
N THR A 23 -3.27 53.10 -13.83
CA THR A 23 -3.31 54.25 -12.92
C THR A 23 -4.29 55.30 -13.45
N VAL A 24 -5.40 55.55 -12.75
CA VAL A 24 -6.20 56.76 -12.95
C VAL A 24 -5.44 57.92 -12.33
N ILE A 25 -4.61 58.58 -13.14
CA ILE A 25 -3.80 59.71 -12.69
C ILE A 25 -4.73 60.92 -12.46
N PRO A 26 -4.79 61.52 -11.25
CA PRO A 26 -5.58 62.74 -11.04
C PRO A 26 -5.15 63.85 -12.00
N PRO A 27 -6.09 64.70 -12.47
CA PRO A 27 -5.75 65.88 -13.27
C PRO A 27 -4.68 66.70 -12.56
N ALA A 28 -3.72 67.27 -13.30
CA ALA A 28 -2.55 67.97 -12.74
C ALA A 28 -2.92 69.02 -11.66
N HIS A 29 -4.05 69.71 -11.84
CA HIS A 29 -4.58 70.71 -10.91
C HIS A 29 -5.09 70.19 -9.56
N ARG A 30 -5.24 68.86 -9.38
CA ARG A 30 -5.65 68.22 -8.11
C ARG A 30 -4.50 67.47 -7.41
N ARG A 31 -3.28 67.51 -7.95
CA ARG A 31 -2.12 66.84 -7.34
C ARG A 31 -1.52 67.71 -6.23
N LYS A 32 -1.08 67.06 -5.15
CA LYS A 32 -0.31 67.71 -4.08
C LYS A 32 1.08 68.11 -4.59
N THR A 33 1.68 69.15 -4.01
CA THR A 33 3.11 69.43 -4.23
C THR A 33 3.96 68.33 -3.60
N VAL A 34 5.24 68.26 -3.98
CA VAL A 34 6.22 67.34 -3.38
C VAL A 34 6.24 67.48 -1.87
N TYR A 35 6.33 68.71 -1.34
CA TYR A 35 6.34 68.95 0.09
C TYR A 35 5.03 68.51 0.79
N GLN A 36 3.88 68.75 0.15
CA GLN A 36 2.59 68.29 0.66
C GLN A 36 2.48 66.75 0.69
N TYR A 37 3.05 66.03 -0.28
CA TYR A 37 3.14 64.57 -0.23
C TYR A 37 4.01 64.09 0.94
N ILE A 38 5.17 64.72 1.15
CA ILE A 38 6.09 64.44 2.26
C ILE A 38 5.40 64.65 3.61
N GLN A 39 4.58 65.69 3.76
CA GLN A 39 3.82 65.96 4.99
C GLN A 39 2.63 64.99 5.19
N TYR A 40 2.00 64.56 4.11
CA TYR A 40 0.75 63.81 4.17
C TYR A 40 0.95 62.36 4.62
N TRP A 41 2.01 61.69 4.19
CA TRP A 41 2.21 60.28 4.51
C TRP A 41 2.88 60.08 5.87
N ASN A 42 2.23 59.30 6.74
CA ASN A 42 2.75 58.96 8.08
C ASN A 42 4.18 58.42 8.03
N ARG A 43 4.49 57.58 7.02
CA ARG A 43 5.81 57.00 6.80
C ARG A 43 6.89 58.02 6.41
N LEU A 44 6.60 59.31 6.21
CA LEU A 44 7.59 60.34 5.86
C LEU A 44 7.70 61.46 6.92
N ARG A 45 6.96 61.36 8.04
CA ARG A 45 6.85 62.44 9.05
C ARG A 45 8.18 62.91 9.61
N LYS A 46 9.14 62.00 9.84
CA LYS A 46 10.48 62.34 10.35
C LYS A 46 11.24 63.23 9.34
N PHE A 47 11.24 62.89 8.06
CA PHE A 47 11.86 63.71 7.01
C PHE A 47 11.15 65.07 6.86
N ALA A 48 9.81 65.06 6.89
CA ALA A 48 9.00 66.28 6.89
C ALA A 48 9.33 67.22 8.07
N SER A 49 9.54 66.64 9.25
CA SER A 49 9.93 67.36 10.46
C SER A 49 11.29 68.01 10.30
N LEU A 50 12.29 67.31 9.75
CA LEU A 50 13.61 67.87 9.51
C LEU A 50 13.54 69.06 8.55
N ILE A 51 12.84 68.94 7.43
CA ILE A 51 12.65 70.06 6.47
C ILE A 51 12.05 71.28 7.17
N LYS A 52 11.05 71.06 8.03
CA LYS A 52 10.38 72.14 8.79
C LYS A 52 11.31 72.77 9.82
N THR A 53 12.02 71.96 10.62
CA THR A 53 12.96 72.43 11.66
C THR A 53 14.07 73.30 11.07
N TYR A 54 14.58 72.93 9.88
CA TYR A 54 15.65 73.66 9.21
C TYR A 54 15.17 74.73 8.22
N ASN A 55 13.85 75.00 8.14
CA ASN A 55 13.26 76.02 7.26
C ASN A 55 13.57 75.85 5.75
N LEU A 56 13.60 74.61 5.27
CA LEU A 56 13.97 74.28 3.89
C LEU A 56 12.76 74.03 2.97
N SER A 57 11.52 74.24 3.43
CA SER A 57 10.29 73.92 2.66
C SER A 57 10.28 74.54 1.26
N HIS A 58 10.78 75.76 1.12
CA HIS A 58 10.82 76.49 -0.14
C HIS A 58 11.63 75.79 -1.25
N HIS A 59 12.61 74.93 -0.91
CA HIS A 59 13.34 74.13 -1.91
C HIS A 59 12.49 72.99 -2.47
N PHE A 60 11.55 72.44 -1.68
CA PHE A 60 10.67 71.33 -2.06
C PHE A 60 9.39 71.80 -2.78
N GLU A 61 9.17 73.11 -2.85
CA GLU A 61 8.03 73.73 -3.55
C GLU A 61 8.42 74.28 -4.95
N ARG A 62 9.71 74.26 -5.29
CA ARG A 62 10.19 74.68 -6.62
C ARG A 62 9.61 73.78 -7.72
N PRO A 63 9.34 74.32 -8.93
CA PRO A 63 8.91 73.51 -10.06
C PRO A 63 10.08 72.71 -10.67
N GLY A 64 9.76 71.57 -11.26
CA GLY A 64 10.70 70.81 -12.10
C GLY A 64 11.72 69.96 -11.32
N ILE A 65 11.42 69.60 -10.08
CA ILE A 65 12.35 68.85 -9.21
C ILE A 65 11.98 67.38 -9.09
N THR A 66 12.97 66.56 -8.73
CA THR A 66 12.75 65.19 -8.26
C THR A 66 13.30 65.06 -6.85
N VAL A 67 12.52 64.48 -5.93
CA VAL A 67 12.94 64.34 -4.54
C VAL A 67 12.93 62.88 -4.13
N PHE A 68 14.06 62.44 -3.59
CA PHE A 68 14.24 61.11 -3.01
C PHE A 68 13.98 61.19 -1.52
N VAL A 69 12.97 60.47 -1.00
CA VAL A 69 12.52 60.62 0.38
C VAL A 69 12.70 59.31 1.15
N PRO A 70 13.53 59.29 2.21
CA PRO A 70 13.71 58.10 3.04
C PRO A 70 12.44 57.79 3.86
N VAL A 71 12.05 56.52 3.91
CA VAL A 71 10.89 56.05 4.68
C VAL A 71 11.19 55.97 6.19
N SER A 72 10.17 56.07 7.05
CA SER A 72 10.35 56.19 8.51
C SER A 72 11.07 55.01 9.16
N SER A 73 10.92 53.79 8.62
CA SER A 73 11.68 52.60 9.04
C SER A 73 13.17 52.68 8.70
N SER A 74 13.55 53.47 7.68
CA SER A 74 14.95 53.73 7.33
C SER A 74 15.59 54.87 8.14
N ASN A 75 14.78 55.72 8.78
CA ASN A 75 15.28 56.87 9.53
C ASN A 75 15.93 56.47 10.87
N ASP A 76 15.58 55.31 11.44
CA ASP A 76 16.21 54.79 12.67
C ASP A 76 17.57 54.14 12.39
N VAL A 77 17.83 53.67 11.17
CA VAL A 77 19.13 53.14 10.72
C VAL A 77 20.13 54.28 10.44
N PHE A 78 19.62 55.44 10.03
CA PHE A 78 20.40 56.59 9.58
C PHE A 78 21.21 57.31 10.67
N LEU A 79 20.67 57.49 11.89
CA LEU A 79 21.43 58.15 12.96
C LEU A 79 22.68 57.35 13.33
N THR A 80 22.65 56.03 13.13
CA THR A 80 23.79 55.12 13.26
C THR A 80 24.74 55.19 12.07
N GLU A 81 24.25 55.26 10.83
CA GLU A 81 25.09 55.30 9.61
C GLU A 81 25.79 56.65 9.39
N ALA A 82 25.13 57.78 9.64
CA ALA A 82 25.72 59.12 9.46
C ALA A 82 26.92 59.35 10.40
N ALA A 83 26.86 58.79 11.61
CA ALA A 83 27.97 58.81 12.57
C ALA A 83 29.22 58.08 12.02
N TRP A 84 29.05 57.03 11.21
CA TRP A 84 30.18 56.30 10.61
C TRP A 84 30.96 57.12 9.58
N PHE A 85 30.31 58.10 8.96
CA PHE A 85 30.93 59.05 8.04
C PHE A 85 31.41 60.33 8.73
N GLY A 86 31.36 60.40 10.07
CA GLY A 86 31.83 61.55 10.84
C GLY A 86 30.89 62.76 10.84
N TYR A 87 29.65 62.61 10.39
CA TYR A 87 28.68 63.70 10.39
C TYR A 87 28.24 64.05 11.81
N ASN A 88 28.37 65.32 12.18
CA ASN A 88 27.77 65.84 13.40
C ASN A 88 26.30 66.19 13.11
N ASN A 89 25.38 65.32 13.52
CA ASN A 89 23.94 65.55 13.35
C ASN A 89 23.40 66.74 14.15
N SER A 90 24.22 67.33 15.03
CA SER A 90 23.93 68.57 15.76
C SER A 90 24.33 69.82 14.96
N ASP A 91 25.17 69.68 13.93
CA ASP A 91 25.56 70.78 13.05
C ASP A 91 24.46 71.06 12.02
N ARG A 92 24.00 72.31 12.02
CA ARG A 92 22.95 72.79 11.12
C ARG A 92 23.36 72.69 9.65
N ALA A 93 24.58 73.09 9.31
CA ALA A 93 25.04 73.13 7.91
C ALA A 93 25.11 71.72 7.31
N THR A 94 25.54 70.76 8.13
CA THR A 94 25.53 69.33 7.81
C THR A 94 24.13 68.81 7.47
N VAL A 95 23.15 69.03 8.34
CA VAL A 95 21.78 68.52 8.13
C VAL A 95 21.11 69.22 6.95
N GLU A 96 21.32 70.52 6.78
CA GLU A 96 20.82 71.27 5.62
C GLU A 96 21.39 70.71 4.32
N SER A 97 22.71 70.51 4.25
CA SER A 97 23.37 69.97 3.07
C SER A 97 22.83 68.60 2.69
N MET A 98 22.62 67.74 3.69
CA MET A 98 22.04 66.41 3.47
C MET A 98 20.62 66.49 2.91
N LEU A 99 19.74 67.31 3.50
CA LEU A 99 18.35 67.43 3.03
C LEU A 99 18.29 67.96 1.60
N LEU A 100 19.16 68.90 1.24
CA LEU A 100 19.27 69.41 -0.12
C LEU A 100 19.84 68.38 -1.10
N TYR A 101 20.72 67.48 -0.64
CA TYR A 101 21.25 66.40 -1.49
C TYR A 101 20.19 65.39 -1.94
N HIS A 102 19.03 65.35 -1.28
CA HIS A 102 17.91 64.52 -1.70
C HIS A 102 17.10 65.10 -2.87
N ILE A 103 17.46 66.29 -3.35
CA ILE A 103 16.80 66.99 -4.44
C ILE A 103 17.66 66.88 -5.70
N ALA A 104 17.06 66.40 -6.78
CA ALA A 104 17.57 66.54 -8.14
C ALA A 104 16.90 67.75 -8.81
N GLU A 105 17.69 68.64 -9.40
CA GLU A 105 17.26 69.83 -10.16
C GLU A 105 16.77 69.48 -11.58
N SER A 106 16.03 68.38 -11.69
CA SER A 106 15.40 67.93 -12.93
C SER A 106 14.26 66.97 -12.61
N VAL A 107 13.27 66.87 -13.49
CA VAL A 107 12.22 65.84 -13.43
C VAL A 107 12.79 64.55 -14.01
N THR A 108 13.06 63.57 -13.14
CA THR A 108 13.70 62.29 -13.50
C THR A 108 12.76 61.16 -13.07
N SER A 109 12.15 60.50 -14.05
CA SER A 109 11.39 59.28 -13.80
C SER A 109 12.32 58.06 -13.71
N VAL A 110 11.82 56.92 -13.26
CA VAL A 110 12.61 55.68 -13.28
C VAL A 110 13.06 55.28 -14.69
N ALA A 111 12.24 55.55 -15.71
CA ALA A 111 12.60 55.30 -17.10
C ALA A 111 13.84 56.11 -17.53
N ASP A 112 14.10 57.24 -16.87
CA ASP A 112 15.26 58.09 -17.12
C ASP A 112 16.51 57.64 -16.33
N MET A 113 16.39 56.69 -15.40
CA MET A 113 17.44 56.28 -14.46
C MET A 113 18.27 55.09 -14.95
N SER A 114 19.01 55.27 -16.05
CA SER A 114 19.98 54.27 -16.52
C SER A 114 21.32 54.38 -15.77
N SER A 115 22.04 53.26 -15.66
CA SER A 115 23.45 53.21 -15.22
C SER A 115 24.25 54.22 -16.06
N ARG A 116 24.99 55.14 -15.42
CA ARG A 116 25.75 56.29 -16.00
C ARG A 116 25.04 57.63 -16.07
N LYS A 117 23.72 57.68 -15.89
CA LYS A 117 23.04 58.97 -15.76
C LYS A 117 23.20 59.54 -14.36
N SER A 118 23.17 60.85 -14.29
CA SER A 118 23.23 61.59 -13.03
C SER A 118 22.48 62.90 -13.12
N ALA A 119 21.98 63.37 -11.98
CA ALA A 119 21.28 64.64 -11.85
C ALA A 119 22.04 65.61 -10.95
N MET A 120 21.95 66.91 -11.24
CA MET A 120 22.50 67.96 -10.38
C MET A 120 21.67 68.12 -9.11
N THR A 121 22.32 68.45 -8.00
CA THR A 121 21.66 68.84 -6.75
C THR A 121 21.76 70.35 -6.52
N PRO A 122 20.90 70.94 -5.68
CA PRO A 122 20.99 72.37 -5.30
C PRO A 122 22.24 72.75 -4.51
N LEU A 123 23.14 71.81 -4.22
CA LEU A 123 24.37 72.06 -3.47
C LEU A 123 25.47 72.63 -4.35
N GLU A 124 26.29 73.52 -3.79
CA GLU A 124 27.47 74.06 -4.46
C GLU A 124 28.53 72.97 -4.75
N GLY A 125 29.40 73.23 -5.74
CA GLY A 125 30.53 72.34 -6.08
C GLY A 125 30.20 71.18 -7.01
N GLN A 126 29.17 71.30 -7.85
CA GLN A 126 28.76 70.27 -8.83
C GLN A 126 28.46 68.89 -8.22
N ARG A 127 27.76 68.87 -7.09
CA ARG A 127 27.34 67.61 -6.46
C ARG A 127 26.20 66.96 -7.23
N ARG A 128 26.39 65.70 -7.61
CA ARG A 128 25.48 64.94 -8.47
C ARG A 128 24.94 63.71 -7.78
N LEU A 129 23.69 63.36 -8.09
CA LEU A 129 23.08 62.08 -7.77
C LEU A 129 23.29 61.13 -8.93
N PHE A 130 23.83 59.94 -8.67
CA PHE A 130 24.09 58.91 -9.66
C PHE A 130 23.02 57.84 -9.63
N PHE A 131 22.58 57.40 -10.80
CA PHE A 131 21.51 56.40 -10.93
C PHE A 131 22.07 55.04 -11.34
N GLY A 132 21.44 53.98 -10.82
CA GLY A 132 21.77 52.59 -11.15
C GLY A 132 20.52 51.73 -11.32
N SER A 133 20.63 50.70 -12.16
CA SER A 133 19.57 49.72 -12.39
C SER A 133 20.18 48.31 -12.32
N TYR A 134 19.61 47.44 -11.49
CA TYR A 134 20.16 46.12 -11.16
C TYR A 134 19.06 45.05 -11.23
N ASN A 135 19.39 43.87 -11.75
CA ASN A 135 18.45 42.75 -11.79
C ASN A 135 18.26 42.15 -10.39
N TYR A 136 17.02 41.82 -10.03
CA TYR A 136 16.66 41.14 -8.78
C TYR A 136 15.53 40.14 -9.08
N GLY A 137 15.90 38.87 -9.28
CA GLY A 137 14.99 37.88 -9.88
C GLY A 137 14.53 38.37 -11.26
N ASP A 138 13.22 38.31 -11.50
CA ASP A 138 12.58 38.82 -12.74
C ASP A 138 12.27 40.33 -12.70
N SER A 139 12.65 41.02 -11.63
CA SER A 139 12.41 42.46 -11.45
C SER A 139 13.68 43.30 -11.58
N ILE A 140 13.52 44.58 -11.91
CA ILE A 140 14.63 45.56 -11.91
C ILE A 140 14.52 46.44 -10.66
N VAL A 141 15.63 46.53 -9.94
CA VAL A 141 15.81 47.43 -8.80
C VAL A 141 16.55 48.68 -9.27
N HIS A 142 15.88 49.82 -9.14
CA HIS A 142 16.46 51.13 -9.43
C HIS A 142 17.02 51.75 -8.16
N THR A 143 18.18 52.39 -8.28
CA THR A 143 18.87 53.02 -7.15
C THR A 143 19.36 54.42 -7.46
N VAL A 144 19.50 55.22 -6.41
CA VAL A 144 20.18 56.51 -6.41
C VAL A 144 21.32 56.46 -5.39
N ASN A 145 22.57 56.65 -5.84
CA ASN A 145 23.78 56.45 -5.03
C ASN A 145 23.79 55.12 -4.26
N GLY A 146 23.22 54.06 -4.86
CA GLY A 146 23.09 52.73 -4.24
C GLY A 146 21.90 52.57 -3.26
N ALA A 147 21.17 53.63 -2.93
CA ALA A 147 19.92 53.54 -2.16
C ALA A 147 18.77 53.05 -3.05
N TRP A 148 18.04 52.03 -2.60
CA TRP A 148 16.94 51.42 -3.34
C TRP A 148 15.73 52.34 -3.36
N ILE A 149 15.20 52.60 -4.56
CA ILE A 149 13.90 53.23 -4.78
C ILE A 149 12.78 52.20 -4.52
N LEU A 150 12.17 52.29 -3.34
CA LEU A 150 11.07 51.43 -2.85
C LEU A 150 9.73 51.73 -3.52
N THR A 151 9.48 52.98 -3.86
CA THR A 151 8.26 53.42 -4.54
C THR A 151 8.63 54.56 -5.44
N ALA A 152 8.35 54.42 -6.73
CA ALA A 152 8.85 55.34 -7.72
C ALA A 152 7.74 56.12 -8.43
N ASP A 153 8.15 57.17 -9.15
CA ASP A 153 7.32 57.93 -10.09
C ASP A 153 6.03 58.51 -9.47
N ILE A 154 6.08 58.92 -8.19
CA ILE A 154 4.93 59.57 -7.55
C ILE A 154 4.81 60.99 -8.11
N LEU A 155 3.88 61.18 -9.04
CA LEU A 155 3.66 62.44 -9.71
C LEU A 155 3.09 63.50 -8.75
N ALA A 156 3.85 64.57 -8.52
CA ALA A 156 3.42 65.78 -7.81
C ALA A 156 3.04 66.89 -8.80
N SER A 157 2.42 67.96 -8.29
CA SER A 157 2.09 69.14 -9.13
C SER A 157 3.32 69.95 -9.56
N ASN A 158 4.43 69.85 -8.82
CA ASN A 158 5.68 70.57 -9.08
C ASN A 158 6.88 69.67 -9.38
N GLY A 159 6.71 68.34 -9.50
CA GLY A 159 7.83 67.42 -9.67
C GLY A 159 7.48 65.94 -9.50
N ILE A 160 8.48 65.12 -9.19
CA ILE A 160 8.35 63.68 -8.89
C ILE A 160 8.89 63.38 -7.49
N VAL A 161 8.23 62.46 -6.79
CA VAL A 161 8.72 61.89 -5.53
C VAL A 161 9.08 60.42 -5.73
N HIS A 162 10.27 60.04 -5.28
CA HIS A 162 10.71 58.65 -5.14
C HIS A 162 10.93 58.36 -3.67
N LEU A 163 10.48 57.22 -3.17
CA LEU A 163 10.75 56.78 -1.81
C LEU A 163 11.96 55.86 -1.80
N VAL A 164 12.90 56.13 -0.90
CA VAL A 164 14.15 55.38 -0.81
C VAL A 164 14.31 54.65 0.52
N ASP A 165 15.13 53.61 0.52
CA ASP A 165 15.37 52.73 1.67
C ASP A 165 16.37 53.27 2.70
N ARG A 166 17.01 54.42 2.44
CA ARG A 166 17.93 55.12 3.34
C ARG A 166 18.16 56.57 2.90
N PHE A 167 18.78 57.36 3.76
CA PHE A 167 19.22 58.72 3.40
C PHE A 167 20.37 58.69 2.38
N LEU A 168 20.35 59.66 1.48
CA LEU A 168 21.45 60.00 0.59
C LEU A 168 22.46 60.86 1.35
N ILE A 169 23.69 60.38 1.44
CA ILE A 169 24.77 61.05 2.15
C ILE A 169 25.58 61.86 1.12
N PRO A 170 25.68 63.20 1.27
CA PRO A 170 26.41 64.02 0.32
C PRO A 170 27.92 63.75 0.37
N ILE A 171 28.65 64.21 -0.65
CA ILE A 171 30.11 64.29 -0.59
C ILE A 171 30.47 65.37 0.44
N GLN A 172 30.89 65.01 1.65
CA GLN A 172 31.49 65.98 2.57
C GLN A 172 32.96 66.25 2.25
N SER A 173 33.65 65.23 1.75
CA SER A 173 35.06 65.31 1.42
C SER A 173 35.28 66.05 0.10
N ASN A 174 35.85 67.24 0.14
CA ASN A 174 36.35 67.90 -1.08
C ASN A 174 37.66 67.27 -1.58
N LYS A 175 38.06 66.15 -0.99
CA LYS A 175 39.23 65.38 -1.39
C LYS A 175 38.93 64.62 -2.68
N THR A 176 39.89 64.63 -3.58
CA THR A 176 39.92 63.67 -4.69
C THR A 176 40.18 62.27 -4.15
N VAL A 177 40.06 61.25 -5.00
CA VAL A 177 40.49 59.88 -4.67
C VAL A 177 41.92 59.87 -4.12
N ALA A 178 42.85 60.57 -4.78
CA ALA A 178 44.24 60.64 -4.34
C ALA A 178 44.37 61.23 -2.93
N ASP A 179 43.73 62.38 -2.68
CA ASP A 179 43.80 63.06 -1.39
C ASP A 179 43.11 62.27 -0.27
N TYR A 180 42.02 61.55 -0.58
CA TYR A 180 41.30 60.73 0.39
C TYR A 180 42.10 59.50 0.81
N LEU A 181 42.77 58.83 -0.15
CA LEU A 181 43.64 57.70 0.16
C LEU A 181 44.86 58.13 1.00
N GLU A 182 45.30 59.39 0.88
CA GLU A 182 46.38 59.93 1.68
C GLU A 182 45.95 60.36 3.09
N HIS A 183 44.78 60.99 3.20
CA HIS A 183 44.24 61.49 4.46
C HIS A 183 42.75 61.14 4.55
N PRO A 184 42.39 59.92 4.97
CA PRO A 184 41.00 59.51 5.01
C PRO A 184 40.22 60.27 6.09
N ASP A 185 39.03 60.74 5.77
CA ASP A 185 38.16 61.41 6.75
C ASP A 185 37.60 60.43 7.79
N ILE A 186 37.46 59.16 7.41
CA ILE A 186 37.01 58.08 8.29
C ILE A 186 38.23 57.46 8.96
N GLN A 187 38.56 57.94 10.16
CA GLN A 187 39.82 57.62 10.88
C GLN A 187 40.04 56.14 11.20
N ARG A 188 39.01 55.28 11.11
CA ARG A 188 39.14 53.82 11.33
C ARG A 188 39.77 53.06 10.16
N PHE A 189 40.02 53.72 9.01
CA PHE A 189 40.59 53.08 7.82
C PHE A 189 41.95 53.68 7.47
N SER A 190 42.85 52.83 6.97
CA SER A 190 44.16 53.20 6.42
C SER A 190 44.32 52.55 5.05
N PHE A 191 44.95 53.28 4.13
CA PHE A 191 45.06 52.92 2.71
C PHE A 191 46.50 52.97 2.19
N GLN A 192 47.49 52.83 3.08
CA GLN A 192 48.93 52.89 2.80
C GLN A 192 49.34 52.03 1.62
N SER A 193 48.79 50.83 1.54
CA SER A 193 49.12 49.84 0.50
C SER A 193 48.79 50.30 -0.91
N ILE A 194 47.55 50.74 -1.14
CA ILE A 194 47.11 51.27 -2.42
C ILE A 194 47.64 52.71 -2.65
N ARG A 195 47.86 53.47 -1.57
CA ARG A 195 48.45 54.82 -1.62
C ARG A 195 49.87 54.79 -2.17
N LEU A 196 50.73 53.90 -1.68
CA LEU A 196 52.11 53.80 -2.13
C LEU A 196 52.19 53.54 -3.64
N ALA A 197 51.32 52.68 -4.16
CA ALA A 197 51.21 52.46 -5.61
C ALA A 197 50.81 53.74 -6.38
N SER A 198 49.88 54.54 -5.84
CA SER A 198 49.47 55.81 -6.45
C SER A 198 50.58 56.86 -6.48
N ILE A 199 51.48 56.87 -5.49
CA ILE A 199 52.58 57.85 -5.40
C ILE A 199 53.71 57.51 -6.39
N ILE A 200 53.98 56.23 -6.63
CA ILE A 200 55.06 55.75 -7.51
C ILE A 200 54.75 56.05 -8.99
N ASP A 201 53.47 56.15 -9.35
CA ASP A 201 53.05 56.50 -10.71
C ASP A 201 52.50 57.94 -10.76
N LEU A 202 53.34 58.88 -11.22
CA LEU A 202 53.01 60.30 -11.33
C LEU A 202 51.82 60.57 -12.29
N GLN A 203 51.64 59.75 -13.32
CA GLN A 203 50.50 59.88 -14.24
C GLN A 203 49.21 59.44 -13.55
N LEU A 204 49.28 58.35 -12.78
CA LEU A 204 48.17 57.90 -11.94
C LEU A 204 47.82 58.90 -10.83
N LYS A 205 48.82 59.45 -10.13
CA LYS A 205 48.60 60.46 -9.10
C LYS A 205 47.91 61.70 -9.69
N SER A 206 48.36 62.16 -10.86
CA SER A 206 47.75 63.32 -11.52
C SER A 206 46.33 63.02 -12.04
N ALA A 207 46.09 61.82 -12.58
CA ALA A 207 44.75 61.42 -13.02
C ALA A 207 43.75 61.31 -11.85
N THR A 208 44.14 60.63 -10.77
CA THR A 208 43.28 60.44 -9.58
C THR A 208 43.15 61.68 -8.71
N ASN A 209 44.01 62.68 -8.90
CA ASN A 209 43.91 64.01 -8.29
C ASN A 209 43.23 65.05 -9.21
N SER A 210 42.66 64.63 -10.33
CA SER A 210 41.88 65.52 -11.21
C SER A 210 40.42 65.60 -10.77
N SER A 211 39.85 66.80 -10.76
CA SER A 211 38.42 67.04 -10.50
C SER A 211 37.51 66.71 -11.69
N THR A 212 38.08 66.49 -12.89
CA THR A 212 37.30 66.20 -14.11
C THR A 212 37.09 64.72 -14.35
N ASN A 213 38.08 63.89 -14.00
CA ASN A 213 38.03 62.44 -14.23
C ASN A 213 37.16 61.78 -13.18
N ARG A 214 36.51 60.67 -13.52
CA ARG A 214 35.64 59.94 -12.58
C ARG A 214 36.25 58.59 -12.25
N PHE A 215 36.23 58.19 -11.00
CA PHE A 215 36.78 56.92 -10.56
C PHE A 215 35.86 56.16 -9.61
N THR A 216 35.96 54.84 -9.65
CA THR A 216 35.53 53.95 -8.57
C THR A 216 36.76 53.19 -8.10
N VAL A 217 37.14 53.35 -6.84
CA VAL A 217 38.30 52.66 -6.25
C VAL A 217 37.86 51.70 -5.15
N PHE A 218 38.25 50.45 -5.28
CA PHE A 218 38.13 49.44 -4.24
C PHE A 218 39.40 49.49 -3.39
N ALA A 219 39.38 50.22 -2.28
CA ALA A 219 40.56 50.47 -1.47
C ALA A 219 40.69 49.42 -0.36
N PRO A 220 41.76 48.60 -0.34
CA PRO A 220 41.99 47.64 0.74
C PRO A 220 42.25 48.38 2.05
N ASN A 221 41.60 47.95 3.13
CA ASN A 221 42.00 48.35 4.47
C ASN A 221 43.36 47.70 4.78
N ASP A 222 44.32 48.45 5.31
CA ASP A 222 45.66 47.93 5.54
C ASP A 222 45.76 46.84 6.62
N SER A 223 44.65 46.34 7.17
CA SER A 223 44.64 45.20 8.09
C SER A 223 45.40 44.01 7.51
N ASP A 224 45.22 43.73 6.23
CA ASP A 224 45.76 42.53 5.57
C ASP A 224 47.22 42.72 5.16
N ILE A 225 47.61 43.93 4.77
CA ILE A 225 49.01 44.27 4.52
C ILE A 225 49.82 44.25 5.81
N ASN A 226 49.24 44.69 6.94
CA ASN A 226 49.94 44.69 8.21
C ASN A 226 50.33 43.27 8.64
N ILE A 227 49.44 42.29 8.45
CA ILE A 227 49.68 40.87 8.74
C ILE A 227 50.39 40.11 7.60
N MET A 228 50.63 40.75 6.46
CA MET A 228 51.38 40.16 5.35
C MET A 228 52.82 39.86 5.80
N PRO A 229 53.34 38.64 5.55
CA PRO A 229 54.75 38.32 5.82
C PRO A 229 55.71 39.23 5.05
N ASP A 230 56.91 39.43 5.61
CA ASP A 230 57.92 40.34 5.03
C ASP A 230 58.26 40.00 3.58
N PHE A 231 58.41 38.72 3.23
CA PHE A 231 58.66 38.35 1.83
C PHE A 231 57.53 38.76 0.87
N GLY A 232 56.28 38.77 1.33
CA GLY A 232 55.14 39.24 0.54
C GLY A 232 55.18 40.76 0.35
N LYS A 233 55.52 41.48 1.41
CA LYS A 233 55.77 42.93 1.38
C LYS A 233 56.93 43.26 0.45
N ASP A 234 58.03 42.51 0.51
CA ASP A 234 59.20 42.68 -0.34
C ASP A 234 58.86 42.47 -1.82
N ILE A 235 58.07 41.43 -2.16
CA ILE A 235 57.61 41.21 -3.53
C ILE A 235 56.74 42.38 -4.00
N LEU A 236 55.78 42.81 -3.18
CA LEU A 236 54.87 43.87 -3.54
C LEU A 236 55.61 45.21 -3.69
N PHE A 237 56.33 45.65 -2.68
CA PHE A 237 56.85 47.02 -2.60
C PHE A 237 58.15 47.24 -3.40
N ASN A 238 58.91 46.19 -3.72
CA ASN A 238 60.12 46.33 -4.55
C ASN A 238 59.84 46.26 -6.06
N ASP A 239 58.67 45.77 -6.48
CA ASP A 239 58.28 45.72 -7.89
C ASP A 239 57.29 46.85 -8.23
N THR A 240 57.83 47.91 -8.83
CA THR A 240 57.04 49.08 -9.25
C THR A 240 56.00 48.75 -10.33
N ALA A 241 56.24 47.78 -11.21
CA ALA A 241 55.29 47.40 -12.25
C ALA A 241 54.12 46.58 -11.66
N LEU A 242 54.43 45.72 -10.69
CA LEU A 242 53.43 44.99 -9.93
C LEU A 242 52.53 45.93 -9.13
N LEU A 243 53.10 46.87 -8.37
CA LEU A 243 52.33 47.88 -7.62
C LEU A 243 51.35 48.64 -8.50
N LYS A 244 51.78 49.07 -9.70
CA LYS A 244 50.91 49.72 -10.69
C LYS A 244 49.76 48.80 -11.11
N SER A 245 50.07 47.55 -11.42
CA SER A 245 49.06 46.57 -11.83
C SER A 245 48.05 46.28 -10.72
N VAL A 246 48.52 46.22 -9.46
CA VAL A 246 47.67 46.10 -8.27
C VAL A 246 46.74 47.29 -8.17
N PHE A 247 47.23 48.53 -8.22
CA PHE A 247 46.36 49.72 -8.17
C PHE A 247 45.30 49.71 -9.29
N TRP A 248 45.71 49.34 -10.50
CA TRP A 248 44.82 49.28 -11.65
C TRP A 248 43.78 48.18 -11.60
N ALA A 249 44.04 47.10 -10.87
CA ALA A 249 43.04 46.08 -10.62
C ALA A 249 41.97 46.56 -9.63
N HIS A 250 42.28 47.54 -8.79
CA HIS A 250 41.33 48.11 -7.82
C HIS A 250 40.54 49.30 -8.36
N THR A 251 40.84 49.77 -9.57
CA THR A 251 40.33 51.05 -10.10
C THR A 251 39.53 50.85 -11.38
N ILE A 252 38.32 51.41 -11.38
CA ILE A 252 37.50 51.62 -12.57
C ILE A 252 37.63 53.11 -12.94
N GLU A 253 37.96 53.39 -14.19
CA GLU A 253 38.08 54.74 -14.74
C GLU A 253 36.80 55.13 -15.48
N ASP A 254 36.49 56.43 -15.48
CA ASP A 254 35.35 57.08 -16.15
C ASP A 254 33.96 56.59 -15.73
N GLU A 255 33.87 55.90 -14.60
CA GLU A 255 32.61 55.38 -14.07
C GLU A 255 32.54 55.52 -12.54
N THR A 256 31.37 55.88 -12.02
CA THR A 256 31.08 56.00 -10.59
C THR A 256 30.04 54.95 -10.20
N LEU A 257 30.51 53.84 -9.66
CA LEU A 257 29.71 52.68 -9.31
C LEU A 257 29.32 52.74 -7.83
N TYR A 258 28.04 52.94 -7.54
CA TYR A 258 27.53 52.72 -6.19
C TYR A 258 27.06 51.27 -6.03
N ILE A 259 27.41 50.65 -4.90
CA ILE A 259 27.03 49.28 -4.57
C ILE A 259 25.63 49.31 -3.93
N PRO A 260 24.62 48.67 -4.57
CA PRO A 260 23.27 48.63 -4.01
C PRO A 260 23.18 47.63 -2.85
N ARG A 261 22.12 47.72 -2.03
CA ARG A 261 21.85 46.72 -0.97
C ARG A 261 21.25 45.43 -1.54
N MET A 262 20.53 45.54 -2.66
CA MET A 262 19.81 44.45 -3.31
C MET A 262 20.15 44.46 -4.81
N GLY A 263 19.92 43.32 -5.46
CA GLY A 263 20.18 43.13 -6.88
C GLY A 263 21.60 42.67 -7.18
N THR A 264 21.74 42.13 -8.40
CA THR A 264 22.97 41.60 -8.97
C THR A 264 23.78 42.74 -9.59
N ILE A 265 25.04 42.85 -9.18
CA ILE A 265 25.97 43.85 -9.69
C ILE A 265 26.66 43.25 -10.93
N PRO A 266 26.62 43.91 -12.10
CA PRO A 266 27.28 43.41 -13.29
C PRO A 266 28.82 43.48 -13.14
N ASN A 267 29.54 42.76 -14.00
CA ASN A 267 30.99 42.85 -14.05
C ASN A 267 31.42 44.19 -14.64
N TYR A 268 32.48 44.78 -14.09
CA TYR A 268 33.03 46.06 -14.57
C TYR A 268 34.47 45.89 -15.06
N PRO A 269 34.86 46.52 -16.17
CA PRO A 269 36.26 46.54 -16.59
C PRO A 269 37.06 47.41 -15.61
N ALA A 270 38.07 46.82 -14.97
CA ALA A 270 39.10 47.59 -14.29
C ALA A 270 40.23 47.91 -15.28
N LYS A 271 41.13 48.83 -14.91
CA LYS A 271 42.32 49.09 -15.74
C LYS A 271 43.20 47.85 -15.92
N ALA A 272 43.23 46.96 -14.92
CA ALA A 272 43.90 45.68 -15.00
C ALA A 272 42.91 44.53 -14.72
N GLY A 273 42.25 44.06 -15.77
CA GLY A 273 41.34 42.91 -15.73
C GLY A 273 39.87 43.29 -15.59
N ILE A 274 39.07 42.37 -15.07
CA ILE A 274 37.62 42.56 -14.89
C ILE A 274 37.31 42.36 -13.40
N LEU A 275 36.57 43.30 -12.82
CA LEU A 275 36.00 43.15 -11.49
C LEU A 275 34.65 42.46 -11.58
N LYS A 276 34.55 41.34 -10.87
CA LYS A 276 33.35 40.53 -10.72
C LYS A 276 32.79 40.72 -9.32
N PHE A 277 31.48 40.66 -9.21
CA PHE A 277 30.77 40.91 -7.97
C PHE A 277 29.93 39.71 -7.57
N TYR A 278 30.03 39.34 -6.30
CA TYR A 278 29.29 38.22 -5.72
C TYR A 278 28.55 38.71 -4.49
N ARG A 279 27.33 38.24 -4.28
CA ARG A 279 26.56 38.52 -3.06
C ARG A 279 26.35 37.23 -2.30
N ILE A 280 26.79 37.19 -1.04
CA ILE A 280 26.65 36.03 -0.15
C ILE A 280 25.95 36.52 1.12
N GLY A 281 24.67 36.19 1.27
CA GLY A 281 23.83 36.79 2.30
C GLY A 281 23.69 38.31 2.09
N SER A 282 23.97 39.10 3.12
CA SER A 282 23.99 40.56 3.04
C SER A 282 25.28 41.14 2.43
N ASP A 283 26.35 40.35 2.42
CA ASP A 283 27.69 40.83 2.11
C ASP A 283 27.95 40.82 0.60
N VAL A 284 28.68 41.82 0.14
CA VAL A 284 29.12 41.95 -1.25
C VAL A 284 30.61 41.68 -1.30
N TYR A 285 31.03 40.86 -2.26
CA TYR A 285 32.42 40.56 -2.55
C TYR A 285 32.76 41.06 -3.95
N VAL A 286 33.95 41.62 -4.10
CA VAL A 286 34.56 42.00 -5.37
C VAL A 286 35.76 41.09 -5.62
N SER A 287 35.93 40.65 -6.85
CA SER A 287 37.05 39.79 -7.23
C SER A 287 37.58 40.17 -8.60
N ASN A 288 38.87 39.93 -8.82
CA ASN A 288 39.50 40.04 -10.13
C ASN A 288 40.00 38.69 -10.66
N ASN A 289 39.31 37.60 -10.28
CA ASN A 289 39.65 36.19 -10.52
C ASN A 289 40.85 35.65 -9.74
N LYS A 290 41.71 36.50 -9.17
CA LYS A 290 42.85 36.05 -8.35
C LYS A 290 42.55 36.13 -6.86
N VAL A 291 41.98 37.24 -6.44
CA VAL A 291 41.65 37.51 -5.04
C VAL A 291 40.20 37.93 -4.97
N ARG A 292 39.52 37.54 -3.89
CA ARG A 292 38.14 37.93 -3.61
C ARG A 292 38.10 38.64 -2.27
N ALA A 293 37.85 39.93 -2.33
CA ALA A 293 37.76 40.78 -1.15
C ALA A 293 36.29 41.08 -0.84
N ARG A 294 35.90 41.05 0.43
CA ARG A 294 34.61 41.54 0.87
C ARG A 294 34.63 43.06 0.89
N VAL A 295 33.51 43.67 0.51
CA VAL A 295 33.30 45.11 0.64
C VAL A 295 32.89 45.42 2.07
N VAL A 296 33.83 45.92 2.86
CA VAL A 296 33.69 46.27 4.28
C VAL A 296 32.88 47.56 4.45
N GLN A 297 33.19 48.58 3.64
CA GLN A 297 32.47 49.85 3.65
C GLN A 297 32.20 50.30 2.22
N PRO A 298 30.97 50.12 1.71
CA PRO A 298 30.61 50.61 0.38
C PRO A 298 30.34 52.12 0.40
N ASN A 299 30.40 52.72 -0.78
CA ASN A 299 29.76 53.99 -1.13
C ASN A 299 30.30 55.21 -0.38
N ILE A 300 31.61 55.31 -0.19
CA ILE A 300 32.26 56.53 0.34
C ILE A 300 32.39 57.54 -0.80
N PRO A 301 31.63 58.64 -0.79
CA PRO A 301 31.61 59.56 -1.91
C PRO A 301 32.77 60.57 -1.78
N VAL A 302 33.53 60.77 -2.86
CA VAL A 302 34.66 61.73 -2.95
C VAL A 302 34.46 62.69 -4.13
N GLN A 303 35.25 63.75 -4.23
CA GLN A 303 35.03 64.83 -5.21
C GLN A 303 34.93 64.31 -6.66
N ASN A 304 35.82 63.38 -7.03
CA ASN A 304 35.97 62.87 -8.38
C ASN A 304 35.60 61.37 -8.50
N GLY A 305 34.76 60.85 -7.59
CA GLY A 305 34.40 59.43 -7.64
C GLY A 305 33.78 58.84 -6.38
N VAL A 306 33.95 57.53 -6.22
CA VAL A 306 33.51 56.76 -5.05
C VAL A 306 34.59 55.77 -4.63
N ILE A 307 34.75 55.59 -3.32
CA ILE A 307 35.64 54.61 -2.72
C ILE A 307 34.80 53.53 -2.03
N HIS A 308 35.19 52.27 -2.22
CA HIS A 308 34.68 51.12 -1.48
C HIS A 308 35.83 50.52 -0.70
N VAL A 309 35.72 50.47 0.63
CA VAL A 309 36.73 49.78 1.45
C VAL A 309 36.51 48.29 1.32
N ILE A 310 37.58 47.57 1.02
CA ILE A 310 37.59 46.11 0.93
C ILE A 310 38.55 45.52 1.96
N ASP A 311 38.39 44.25 2.33
CA ASP A 311 39.26 43.61 3.32
C ASP A 311 40.52 42.94 2.76
N ASP A 312 40.69 42.79 1.43
CA ASP A 312 41.86 42.10 0.84
C ASP A 312 42.41 42.85 -0.39
N LEU A 313 43.66 42.59 -0.77
CA LEU A 313 44.38 43.23 -1.88
C LEU A 313 44.15 42.46 -3.19
N LEU A 314 43.28 42.98 -4.05
CA LEU A 314 43.01 42.43 -5.39
C LEU A 314 44.29 42.30 -6.23
N PHE A 315 44.31 41.32 -7.14
CA PHE A 315 45.41 41.02 -8.09
C PHE A 315 46.69 40.41 -7.49
N PHE A 316 47.00 40.72 -6.24
CA PHE A 316 48.26 40.32 -5.63
C PHE A 316 48.14 38.98 -4.91
N VAL A 317 48.88 37.98 -5.38
CA VAL A 317 48.97 36.67 -4.75
C VAL A 317 50.44 36.33 -4.55
N TYR A 318 50.82 35.98 -3.32
CA TYR A 318 52.21 35.71 -2.94
C TYR A 318 52.41 34.33 -2.28
N ARG A 319 51.31 33.64 -1.94
CA ARG A 319 51.33 32.29 -1.37
C ARG A 319 51.15 31.24 -2.46
N ASN A 320 51.87 30.12 -2.39
CA ASN A 320 51.55 28.93 -3.20
C ASN A 320 50.34 28.18 -2.61
N LEU A 321 49.87 27.12 -3.29
CA LEU A 321 48.72 26.32 -2.83
C LEU A 321 48.90 25.87 -1.38
N ARG A 322 50.04 25.27 -1.03
CA ARG A 322 50.31 24.81 0.34
C ARG A 322 50.20 25.94 1.37
N GLN A 323 50.90 27.04 1.13
CA GLN A 323 50.90 28.21 2.03
C GLN A 323 49.52 28.85 2.15
N THR A 324 48.72 28.82 1.08
CA THR A 324 47.35 29.35 1.09
C THR A 324 46.44 28.49 1.96
N ILE A 325 46.60 27.16 1.90
CA ILE A 325 45.87 26.21 2.77
C ILE A 325 46.20 26.45 4.25
N GLU A 326 47.47 26.74 4.57
CA GLU A 326 47.92 27.04 5.94
C GLU A 326 47.24 28.28 6.57
N HIS A 327 46.58 29.12 5.77
CA HIS A 327 45.94 30.37 6.21
C HIS A 327 44.43 30.41 5.94
N GLN A 328 43.82 29.28 5.56
CA GLN A 328 42.38 29.22 5.26
C GLN A 328 41.59 28.63 6.44
N GLN A 329 40.80 29.48 7.11
CA GLN A 329 40.07 29.12 8.33
C GLN A 329 38.94 28.10 8.11
N LYS A 330 38.43 27.97 6.88
CA LYS A 330 37.30 27.06 6.55
C LYS A 330 37.72 25.59 6.34
N ILE A 331 39.01 25.27 6.44
CA ILE A 331 39.59 23.93 6.16
C ILE A 331 40.57 23.50 7.26
N SER A 332 40.22 23.77 8.52
CA SER A 332 41.06 23.48 9.69
C SER A 332 41.46 22.00 9.79
N PHE A 333 40.60 21.06 9.37
CA PHE A 333 40.95 19.64 9.32
C PHE A 333 42.13 19.37 8.37
N ILE A 334 42.10 19.94 7.17
CA ILE A 334 43.17 19.78 6.18
C ILE A 334 44.44 20.48 6.67
N GLN A 335 44.29 21.70 7.17
CA GLN A 335 45.39 22.50 7.72
C GLN A 335 46.16 21.75 8.81
N GLY A 336 45.44 21.16 9.77
CA GLY A 336 46.04 20.40 10.87
C GLY A 336 46.85 19.18 10.40
N ASN A 337 46.53 18.62 9.23
CA ASN A 337 47.14 17.41 8.69
C ASN A 337 48.08 17.64 7.50
N LEU A 338 48.39 18.90 7.14
CA LEU A 338 49.33 19.21 6.06
C LEU A 338 50.73 18.63 6.27
N HIS A 339 51.14 18.48 7.53
CA HIS A 339 52.44 17.91 7.90
C HIS A 339 52.53 16.40 7.60
N SER A 340 51.40 15.72 7.46
CA SER A 340 51.32 14.28 7.19
C SER A 340 51.30 13.95 5.69
N LEU A 341 51.36 14.96 4.81
CA LEU A 341 51.38 14.77 3.36
C LEU A 341 52.65 14.06 2.89
N ASP A 342 52.50 13.17 1.90
CA ASP A 342 53.65 12.57 1.23
C ASP A 342 54.50 13.61 0.46
N ALA A 343 55.77 13.28 0.24
CA ALA A 343 56.73 14.19 -0.38
C ALA A 343 56.35 14.60 -1.81
N GLU A 344 55.65 13.72 -2.55
CA GLU A 344 55.23 13.99 -3.92
C GLU A 344 54.15 15.08 -3.96
N ILE A 345 53.14 15.00 -3.10
CA ILE A 345 52.10 16.03 -2.98
C ILE A 345 52.68 17.33 -2.47
N VAL A 346 53.56 17.29 -1.46
CA VAL A 346 54.26 18.50 -0.98
C VAL A 346 55.00 19.19 -2.12
N THR A 347 55.70 18.43 -2.96
CA THR A 347 56.42 18.96 -4.12
C THR A 347 55.45 19.61 -5.10
N LYS A 348 54.34 18.94 -5.45
CA LYS A 348 53.32 19.52 -6.35
C LYS A 348 52.74 20.81 -5.80
N LEU A 349 52.31 20.85 -4.54
CA LEU A 349 51.66 22.03 -3.94
C LEU A 349 52.60 23.24 -3.78
N THR A 350 53.91 23.04 -3.80
CA THR A 350 54.92 24.11 -3.66
C THR A 350 55.63 24.48 -4.97
N ASP A 351 55.48 23.69 -6.02
CA ASP A 351 56.08 23.92 -7.34
C ASP A 351 55.48 25.18 -8.00
N LYS A 352 56.29 26.23 -8.12
CA LYS A 352 55.90 27.52 -8.72
C LYS A 352 55.82 27.50 -10.25
N THR A 353 56.30 26.43 -10.89
CA THR A 353 56.35 26.33 -12.36
C THR A 353 55.09 25.71 -12.96
N ARG A 354 54.21 25.15 -12.12
CA ARG A 354 52.98 24.49 -12.53
C ARG A 354 51.78 25.34 -12.18
N ASN A 355 50.81 25.37 -13.08
CA ASN A 355 49.48 25.90 -12.81
C ASN A 355 48.53 24.74 -12.51
N MET A 356 47.81 24.80 -11.41
CA MET A 356 46.91 23.72 -10.97
C MET A 356 45.57 24.27 -10.49
N THR A 357 44.55 23.40 -10.47
CA THR A 357 43.26 23.70 -9.86
C THR A 357 42.97 22.66 -8.80
N LEU A 358 42.66 23.09 -7.59
CA LEU A 358 42.47 22.20 -6.45
C LEU A 358 41.08 22.43 -5.83
N PHE A 359 40.26 21.38 -5.79
CA PHE A 359 38.98 21.42 -5.09
C PHE A 359 39.18 20.95 -3.64
N LEU A 360 39.00 21.81 -2.63
CA LEU A 360 39.19 21.40 -1.23
C LEU A 360 37.87 21.32 -0.47
N PRO A 361 37.56 20.17 0.16
CA PRO A 361 36.39 20.08 1.03
C PRO A 361 36.54 20.96 2.27
N THR A 362 35.45 21.64 2.65
CA THR A 362 35.37 22.44 3.89
C THR A 362 35.27 21.56 5.13
N ASP A 363 35.48 22.13 6.32
CA ASP A 363 35.28 21.40 7.59
C ASP A 363 33.86 20.83 7.71
N ASP A 364 32.84 21.60 7.29
CA ASP A 364 31.44 21.13 7.19
C ASP A 364 31.29 19.91 6.26
N ALA A 365 32.13 19.79 5.23
CA ALA A 365 32.10 18.65 4.32
C ALA A 365 32.63 17.38 5.02
N PHE A 366 33.69 17.50 5.84
CA PHE A 366 34.20 16.39 6.65
C PHE A 366 33.26 16.04 7.80
N ALA A 367 32.56 17.02 8.38
CA ALA A 367 31.59 16.79 9.46
C ALA A 367 30.40 15.92 9.01
N LYS A 368 30.11 15.87 7.70
CA LYS A 368 29.09 14.97 7.12
C LYS A 368 29.53 13.50 7.07
N LEU A 369 30.80 13.20 7.30
CA LEU A 369 31.32 11.83 7.25
C LEU A 369 31.11 11.11 8.58
N PRO A 370 30.72 9.82 8.56
CA PRO A 370 30.52 9.03 9.75
C PRO A 370 31.84 8.88 10.50
N GLN A 371 31.81 8.85 11.83
CA GLN A 371 33.02 8.83 12.67
C GLN A 371 34.01 7.69 12.34
N ASN A 372 33.52 6.52 11.93
CA ASN A 372 34.35 5.38 11.53
C ASN A 372 35.03 5.55 10.15
N LYS A 373 34.60 6.54 9.36
CA LYS A 373 35.22 6.93 8.08
C LYS A 373 35.87 8.31 8.16
N GLN A 374 35.76 8.99 9.30
CA GLN A 374 36.66 10.10 9.62
C GLN A 374 38.06 9.49 9.70
N TYR A 375 38.93 9.98 8.83
CA TYR A 375 40.23 9.38 8.55
C TYR A 375 40.99 9.00 9.83
N SER A 376 41.31 7.71 9.98
CA SER A 376 42.01 7.21 11.16
C SER A 376 43.37 7.90 11.33
N ILE A 377 43.73 8.21 12.59
CA ILE A 377 45.02 8.78 12.99
C ILE A 377 46.20 7.95 12.47
N ASP A 378 46.10 6.62 12.53
CA ASP A 378 47.21 5.73 12.19
C ASP A 378 47.59 5.78 10.69
N ASN A 379 46.65 6.22 9.84
CA ASN A 379 46.83 6.32 8.38
C ASN A 379 46.45 7.69 7.81
N ILE A 380 46.43 8.72 8.67
CA ILE A 380 45.94 10.04 8.29
C ILE A 380 46.72 10.64 7.12
N GLY A 381 48.04 10.46 7.10
CA GLY A 381 48.90 10.95 6.01
C GLY A 381 48.59 10.32 4.65
N THR A 382 48.40 9.00 4.62
CA THR A 382 48.03 8.26 3.40
C THR A 382 46.68 8.74 2.87
N HIS A 383 45.71 8.91 3.77
CA HIS A 383 44.37 9.33 3.41
C HIS A 383 44.30 10.77 2.90
N VAL A 384 44.92 11.71 3.62
CA VAL A 384 44.94 13.13 3.23
C VAL A 384 45.72 13.28 1.93
N SER A 385 46.84 12.57 1.75
CA SER A 385 47.59 12.61 0.49
C SER A 385 46.77 12.10 -0.70
N ARG A 386 45.99 11.02 -0.51
CA ARG A 386 45.05 10.55 -1.54
C ARG A 386 43.98 11.57 -1.86
N LEU A 387 43.38 12.21 -0.86
CA LEU A 387 42.41 13.29 -1.06
C LEU A 387 42.99 14.41 -1.93
N PHE A 388 44.24 14.82 -1.71
CA PHE A 388 44.87 15.79 -2.61
C PHE A 388 45.04 15.26 -4.03
N ARG A 389 45.36 13.97 -4.23
CA ARG A 389 45.47 13.38 -5.58
C ARG A 389 44.14 13.37 -6.31
N ASP A 390 43.09 12.98 -5.60
CA ASP A 390 41.72 12.86 -6.11
C ASP A 390 41.10 14.23 -6.45
N HIS A 391 41.52 15.32 -5.79
CA HIS A 391 40.92 16.64 -6.00
C HIS A 391 41.79 17.64 -6.76
N LEU A 392 43.03 17.26 -7.10
CA LEU A 392 43.98 18.12 -7.81
C LEU A 392 43.94 17.88 -9.32
N ILE A 393 43.69 18.94 -10.09
CA ILE A 393 43.83 18.97 -11.54
C ILE A 393 45.18 19.59 -11.90
N MET A 394 45.96 18.85 -12.70
CA MET A 394 47.30 19.26 -13.11
C MET A 394 47.26 20.13 -14.38
N TYR A 395 48.25 21.02 -14.51
CA TYR A 395 48.57 21.79 -15.72
C TYR A 395 47.49 22.79 -16.19
N ALA A 396 46.50 23.10 -15.35
CA ALA A 396 45.51 24.12 -15.62
C ALA A 396 45.10 24.85 -14.33
N ALA A 397 45.25 26.17 -14.30
CA ALA A 397 44.60 27.04 -13.32
C ALA A 397 43.29 27.55 -13.94
N ARG A 398 42.16 27.10 -13.40
CA ARG A 398 40.82 27.34 -13.96
C ARG A 398 39.99 28.08 -12.94
N ASP A 399 39.61 29.30 -13.27
CA ASP A 399 38.64 30.08 -12.52
C ASP A 399 37.24 29.49 -12.70
N ILE A 400 36.34 29.73 -11.75
CA ILE A 400 35.01 29.10 -11.69
C ILE A 400 34.16 29.38 -12.93
N ASP A 401 34.29 30.58 -13.49
CA ASP A 401 33.54 31.00 -14.67
C ASP A 401 34.10 30.41 -15.96
N SER A 402 35.37 29.99 -15.95
CA SER A 402 36.05 29.44 -17.14
C SER A 402 35.59 28.03 -17.49
N PHE A 403 34.99 27.32 -16.52
CA PHE A 403 34.47 25.98 -16.73
C PHE A 403 33.27 25.98 -17.69
N GLN A 404 33.11 24.91 -18.46
CA GLN A 404 31.90 24.65 -19.25
C GLN A 404 31.02 23.60 -18.56
N ASP A 405 29.71 23.64 -18.81
CA ASP A 405 28.83 22.59 -18.31
C ASP A 405 29.16 21.25 -18.96
N GLY A 406 29.30 20.19 -18.16
CA GLY A 406 29.71 18.87 -18.62
C GLY A 406 31.21 18.71 -18.90
N GLU A 407 32.04 19.74 -18.67
CA GLU A 407 33.50 19.66 -18.88
C GLU A 407 34.14 18.63 -17.94
N THR A 408 35.05 17.80 -18.46
CA THR A 408 35.71 16.74 -17.69
C THR A 408 37.21 16.99 -17.55
N PHE A 409 37.76 16.68 -16.38
CA PHE A 409 39.18 16.79 -16.07
C PHE A 409 39.73 15.51 -15.47
N THR A 410 41.00 15.23 -15.72
CA THR A 410 41.72 14.12 -15.07
C THR A 410 42.44 14.64 -13.84
N THR A 411 42.21 13.98 -12.70
CA THR A 411 42.83 14.29 -11.42
C THR A 411 44.28 13.79 -11.38
N ALA A 412 45.04 14.18 -10.36
CA ALA A 412 46.39 13.68 -10.15
C ALA A 412 46.44 12.18 -9.77
N ASP A 413 45.31 11.57 -9.38
CA ASP A 413 45.14 10.11 -9.23
C ASP A 413 44.75 9.41 -10.54
N GLY A 414 44.48 10.16 -11.62
CA GLY A 414 43.98 9.63 -12.90
C GLY A 414 42.47 9.45 -12.97
N ALA A 415 41.73 9.81 -11.91
CA ALA A 415 40.28 9.75 -11.89
C ALA A 415 39.64 10.90 -12.68
N ILE A 416 38.39 10.76 -13.10
CA ILE A 416 37.67 11.79 -13.85
C ILE A 416 36.83 12.64 -12.89
N LEU A 417 37.04 13.96 -12.95
CA LEU A 417 36.16 14.99 -12.40
C LEU A 417 35.29 15.55 -13.52
N THR A 418 33.98 15.72 -13.27
CA THR A 418 33.05 16.36 -14.20
C THR A 418 32.50 17.63 -13.58
N VAL A 419 32.46 18.72 -14.34
CA VAL A 419 31.84 19.98 -13.93
C VAL A 419 30.37 19.98 -14.36
N LYS A 420 29.49 20.45 -13.47
CA LYS A 420 28.07 20.71 -13.76
C LYS A 420 27.70 22.13 -13.38
N LYS A 421 27.03 22.85 -14.28
CA LYS A 421 26.50 24.19 -14.03
C LYS A 421 24.98 24.13 -14.00
N ILE A 422 24.41 24.31 -12.80
CA ILE A 422 22.95 24.25 -12.58
C ILE A 422 22.53 25.59 -11.99
N GLN A 423 21.61 26.30 -12.66
CA GLN A 423 21.11 27.61 -12.21
C GLN A 423 22.23 28.61 -11.84
N ASN A 424 23.28 28.67 -12.66
CA ASN A 424 24.46 29.52 -12.45
C ASN A 424 25.32 29.17 -11.20
N VAL A 425 25.09 28.01 -10.59
CA VAL A 425 25.92 27.43 -9.52
C VAL A 425 26.78 26.33 -10.13
N VAL A 426 28.07 26.32 -9.76
CA VAL A 426 29.02 25.30 -10.22
C VAL A 426 29.13 24.17 -9.20
N TYR A 427 29.00 22.95 -9.71
CA TYR A 427 29.20 21.69 -9.01
C TYR A 427 30.34 20.93 -9.68
N VAL A 428 31.03 20.13 -8.89
CA VAL A 428 32.02 19.16 -9.36
C VAL A 428 31.62 17.77 -8.91
N GLU A 429 31.72 16.82 -9.81
CA GLU A 429 31.35 15.41 -9.61
C GLU A 429 32.58 14.54 -9.75
N GLY A 430 32.82 13.68 -8.76
CA GLY A 430 33.99 12.80 -8.70
C GLY A 430 33.74 11.61 -7.80
N GLY A 431 33.98 10.40 -8.34
CA GLY A 431 33.88 9.13 -7.61
C GLY A 431 32.50 8.91 -6.97
N GLY A 432 31.44 9.21 -7.71
CA GLY A 432 30.06 9.02 -7.28
C GLY A 432 29.52 10.11 -6.35
N VAL A 433 30.28 11.17 -6.07
CA VAL A 433 29.86 12.27 -5.21
C VAL A 433 29.77 13.57 -6.00
N ARG A 434 28.72 14.36 -5.78
CA ARG A 434 28.61 15.74 -6.26
C ARG A 434 28.91 16.71 -5.11
N ALA A 435 29.80 17.66 -5.36
CA ALA A 435 30.14 18.72 -4.42
C ALA A 435 29.84 20.09 -5.03
N LYS A 436 29.11 20.93 -4.30
CA LYS A 436 28.86 22.33 -4.65
C LYS A 436 30.11 23.15 -4.32
N VAL A 437 30.55 24.00 -5.25
CA VAL A 437 31.60 24.98 -4.98
C VAL A 437 31.02 26.10 -4.10
N THR A 438 31.52 26.21 -2.86
CA THR A 438 31.04 27.19 -1.86
C THR A 438 31.89 28.45 -1.84
N THR A 439 33.20 28.32 -2.05
CA THR A 439 34.12 29.46 -2.13
C THR A 439 35.03 29.29 -3.35
N PRO A 440 34.63 29.83 -4.51
CA PRO A 440 35.45 29.77 -5.71
C PRO A 440 36.59 30.79 -5.73
N ASP A 441 37.57 30.55 -6.62
CA ASP A 441 38.60 31.49 -7.08
C ASP A 441 39.57 32.00 -6.00
N ILE A 442 40.04 31.11 -5.13
CA ILE A 442 41.12 31.45 -4.18
C ILE A 442 42.45 31.30 -4.94
N GLY A 443 43.00 32.40 -5.44
CA GLY A 443 44.23 32.39 -6.22
C GLY A 443 45.47 32.04 -5.40
N CYS A 444 46.39 31.33 -6.05
CA CYS A 444 47.71 30.96 -5.55
C CYS A 444 48.78 31.29 -6.61
N THR A 445 50.04 31.40 -6.21
CA THR A 445 51.17 31.64 -7.15
C THR A 445 51.36 30.51 -8.16
N ASN A 446 50.85 29.31 -7.87
CA ASN A 446 50.94 28.11 -8.71
C ASN A 446 49.57 27.46 -8.99
N GLY A 447 48.47 28.21 -8.89
CA GLY A 447 47.14 27.66 -9.15
C GLY A 447 45.98 28.42 -8.56
N VAL A 448 44.84 27.73 -8.46
CA VAL A 448 43.60 28.23 -7.85
C VAL A 448 43.01 27.14 -6.96
N ILE A 449 42.48 27.53 -5.80
CA ILE A 449 41.71 26.68 -4.89
C ILE A 449 40.23 27.03 -5.00
N HIS A 450 39.38 26.00 -5.06
CA HIS A 450 37.93 26.13 -4.92
C HIS A 450 37.47 25.31 -3.71
N LEU A 451 36.81 25.94 -2.74
CA LEU A 451 36.26 25.19 -1.60
C LEU A 451 34.94 24.54 -1.98
N VAL A 452 34.74 23.28 -1.56
CA VAL A 452 33.55 22.48 -1.88
C VAL A 452 32.88 21.93 -0.62
N ASN A 453 31.56 21.72 -0.67
CA ASN A 453 30.77 21.30 0.50
C ASN A 453 30.66 19.77 0.73
N SER A 454 31.34 18.97 -0.07
CA SER A 454 31.36 17.51 0.03
C SER A 454 32.77 16.98 -0.28
N VAL A 455 33.15 15.87 0.35
CA VAL A 455 34.41 15.19 0.05
C VAL A 455 34.19 14.31 -1.18
N LEU A 456 34.82 14.63 -2.32
CA LEU A 456 34.75 13.81 -3.54
C LEU A 456 35.50 12.48 -3.39
N PHE A 457 35.22 11.52 -4.28
CA PHE A 457 35.93 10.23 -4.38
C PHE A 457 35.92 9.36 -3.11
N GLN A 458 34.80 9.36 -2.38
CA GLN A 458 34.62 8.49 -1.21
C GLN A 458 34.29 7.06 -1.61
N ARG A 459 35.25 6.33 -2.19
CA ARG A 459 35.04 4.99 -2.75
C ARG A 459 34.39 4.00 -1.76
N ASP A 460 34.66 4.19 -0.47
CA ASP A 460 34.16 3.33 0.61
C ASP A 460 33.03 3.94 1.46
N PHE A 461 32.42 5.06 1.06
CA PHE A 461 31.31 5.67 1.79
C PHE A 461 29.97 5.27 1.17
N THR A 462 29.37 4.21 1.68
CA THR A 462 28.11 3.66 1.16
C THR A 462 26.88 4.32 1.79
N ILE A 463 25.69 4.06 1.25
CA ILE A 463 24.42 4.48 1.86
C ILE A 463 24.30 3.96 3.30
N TRP A 464 24.78 2.74 3.57
CA TRP A 464 24.80 2.21 4.93
C TRP A 464 25.71 3.00 5.87
N ASP A 465 26.89 3.42 5.40
CA ASP A 465 27.78 4.29 6.16
C ASP A 465 27.12 5.65 6.45
N ALA A 466 26.39 6.21 5.48
CA ALA A 466 25.63 7.44 5.64
C ALA A 466 24.52 7.30 6.71
N ILE A 467 23.80 6.17 6.73
CA ILE A 467 22.79 5.87 7.74
C ILE A 467 23.42 5.76 9.13
N ILE A 468 24.58 5.09 9.26
CA ILE A 468 25.26 4.94 10.56
C ILE A 468 25.78 6.27 11.09
N GLY A 469 26.25 7.16 10.20
CA GLY A 469 26.80 8.46 10.56
C GLY A 469 25.78 9.52 10.90
N ASN A 470 24.52 9.33 10.50
CA ASN A 470 23.51 10.36 10.64
C ASN A 470 22.73 10.17 11.95
N ASN A 471 22.82 11.17 12.84
CA ASN A 471 22.14 11.16 14.13
C ASN A 471 20.60 11.23 14.02
N GLN A 472 20.05 11.65 12.88
CA GLN A 472 18.62 11.67 12.60
C GLN A 472 18.08 10.33 12.08
N LEU A 473 18.91 9.30 11.95
CA LEU A 473 18.52 7.98 11.46
C LEU A 473 18.85 6.86 12.46
N SER A 474 18.97 7.17 13.74
CA SER A 474 19.34 6.21 14.78
C SER A 474 18.30 5.09 14.94
N ASN A 475 17.01 5.41 14.86
CA ASN A 475 15.94 4.41 14.90
C ASN A 475 15.91 3.61 13.60
N MET A 476 16.09 4.28 12.45
CA MET A 476 16.12 3.59 11.15
C MET A 476 17.30 2.64 11.02
N LYS A 477 18.46 3.01 11.55
CA LYS A 477 19.63 2.12 11.69
C LYS A 477 19.25 0.84 12.42
N GLN A 478 18.60 0.94 13.58
CA GLN A 478 18.18 -0.24 14.36
C GLN A 478 17.19 -1.12 13.59
N LEU A 479 16.23 -0.53 12.88
CA LEU A 479 15.23 -1.25 12.09
C LEU A 479 15.86 -1.98 10.89
N ILE A 480 16.75 -1.33 10.16
CA ILE A 480 17.44 -1.93 9.01
C ILE A 480 18.41 -3.02 9.48
N SER A 481 19.11 -2.83 10.61
CA SER A 481 20.03 -3.84 11.16
C SER A 481 19.36 -5.19 11.51
N LYS A 482 18.03 -5.22 11.69
CA LYS A 482 17.28 -6.48 11.89
C LYS A 482 17.19 -7.34 10.61
N ASN A 483 17.45 -6.79 9.43
CA ASN A 483 17.48 -7.52 8.15
C ASN A 483 18.87 -7.45 7.53
N GLN A 484 19.59 -8.59 7.57
CA GLN A 484 20.97 -8.66 7.09
C GLN A 484 21.10 -8.45 5.58
N ASP A 485 20.11 -8.89 4.79
CA ASP A 485 20.16 -8.79 3.33
C ASP A 485 19.99 -7.35 2.85
N LEU A 486 19.06 -6.60 3.47
CA LEU A 486 18.86 -5.19 3.19
C LEU A 486 20.07 -4.37 3.64
N MET A 487 20.59 -4.62 4.84
CA MET A 487 21.82 -3.99 5.31
C MET A 487 23.00 -4.27 4.37
N ALA A 488 23.20 -5.52 3.95
CA ALA A 488 24.24 -5.88 2.99
C ALA A 488 24.03 -5.21 1.62
N THR A 489 22.78 -5.06 1.19
CA THR A 489 22.43 -4.32 -0.02
C THR A 489 22.90 -2.88 0.04
N LEU A 490 22.57 -2.17 1.13
CA LEU A 490 22.91 -0.76 1.33
C LEU A 490 24.40 -0.51 1.59
N ASN A 491 25.13 -1.52 2.08
CA ASN A 491 26.56 -1.43 2.42
C ASN A 491 27.50 -1.85 1.27
N ALA A 492 27.00 -2.55 0.25
CA ALA A 492 27.85 -3.01 -0.84
C ALA A 492 28.05 -1.90 -1.89
N THR A 493 29.31 -1.53 -2.14
CA THR A 493 29.71 -0.55 -3.17
C THR A 493 29.26 -0.95 -4.58
N ARG A 494 29.26 -2.25 -4.87
CA ARG A 494 28.83 -2.82 -6.17
C ARG A 494 27.32 -2.84 -6.40
N ASN A 495 26.51 -2.59 -5.38
CA ASN A 495 25.04 -2.68 -5.49
C ASN A 495 24.36 -1.37 -5.92
N GLY A 496 25.14 -0.40 -6.42
CA GLY A 496 24.66 0.88 -6.92
C GLY A 496 24.58 0.98 -8.45
N PRO A 497 24.01 2.08 -8.99
CA PRO A 497 23.47 3.21 -8.24
C PRO A 497 22.08 2.96 -7.64
N MET A 498 21.82 3.53 -6.47
CA MET A 498 20.52 3.52 -5.79
C MET A 498 20.12 4.93 -5.34
N THR A 499 18.82 5.17 -5.18
CA THR A 499 18.28 6.35 -4.49
C THR A 499 17.44 5.85 -3.33
N VAL A 500 17.74 6.30 -2.12
CA VAL A 500 17.11 5.81 -0.89
C VAL A 500 16.46 6.98 -0.15
N PHE A 501 15.20 6.83 0.23
CA PHE A 501 14.44 7.79 1.03
C PHE A 501 14.21 7.19 2.42
N LEU A 502 14.65 7.84 3.49
CA LEU A 502 14.42 7.33 4.86
C LEU A 502 13.74 8.37 5.71
N ILE A 503 12.81 7.94 6.56
CA ILE A 503 12.17 8.81 7.54
C ILE A 503 13.17 9.21 8.63
N SER A 504 13.17 10.48 9.05
CA SER A 504 13.96 10.95 10.19
C SER A 504 13.42 10.44 11.52
N ASP A 505 14.27 10.32 12.54
CA ASP A 505 13.89 9.92 13.89
C ASP A 505 12.84 10.88 14.49
N ALA A 506 12.97 12.19 14.21
CA ALA A 506 12.01 13.19 14.65
C ALA A 506 10.62 12.94 14.06
N ALA A 507 10.54 12.65 12.76
CA ALA A 507 9.30 12.30 12.09
C ALA A 507 8.74 10.94 12.55
N LEU A 508 9.61 9.94 12.71
CA LEU A 508 9.23 8.61 13.15
C LEU A 508 8.59 8.63 14.54
N ASN A 509 9.14 9.42 15.47
CA ASN A 509 8.61 9.59 16.82
C ASN A 509 7.29 10.40 16.85
N ASN A 510 6.99 11.15 15.80
CA ASN A 510 5.76 11.93 15.65
C ASN A 510 4.65 11.18 14.92
N LEU A 511 4.88 9.93 14.50
CA LEU A 511 3.81 9.09 13.99
C LEU A 511 2.76 8.85 15.09
N PRO A 512 1.46 8.75 14.74
CA PRO A 512 0.41 8.42 15.72
C PRO A 512 0.78 7.18 16.56
N SER A 513 0.45 7.18 17.86
CA SER A 513 0.82 6.11 18.81
C SER A 513 0.45 4.71 18.28
N ASP A 514 -0.78 4.58 17.80
CA ASP A 514 -1.35 3.31 17.34
C ASP A 514 -0.65 2.81 16.06
N THR A 515 -0.17 3.76 15.25
CA THR A 515 0.62 3.54 14.04
C THR A 515 1.99 3.02 14.45
N PHE A 516 2.73 3.76 15.29
CA PHE A 516 4.08 3.37 15.74
C PHE A 516 4.13 2.04 16.51
N GLU A 517 3.17 1.78 17.41
CA GLU A 517 3.07 0.51 18.15
C GLU A 517 2.80 -0.67 17.21
N HIS A 518 1.88 -0.52 16.26
CA HIS A 518 1.62 -1.55 15.25
C HIS A 518 2.86 -1.82 14.37
N PHE A 519 3.56 -0.77 13.96
CA PHE A 519 4.78 -0.89 13.16
C PHE A 519 5.89 -1.64 13.89
N THR A 520 6.15 -1.28 15.14
CA THR A 520 7.19 -1.92 15.94
C THR A 520 6.86 -3.38 16.27
N ALA A 521 5.58 -3.74 16.35
CA ALA A 521 5.13 -5.12 16.54
C ALA A 521 5.27 -6.00 15.29
N ASN A 522 5.22 -5.44 14.07
CA ASN A 522 5.21 -6.20 12.81
C ASN A 522 6.36 -5.82 11.87
N TYR A 523 7.47 -6.57 11.99
CA TYR A 523 8.69 -6.31 11.22
C TYR A 523 8.51 -6.42 9.69
N ASN A 524 7.59 -7.26 9.21
CA ASN A 524 7.39 -7.44 7.76
C ASN A 524 6.81 -6.18 7.10
N LEU A 525 5.95 -5.43 7.82
CA LEU A 525 5.42 -4.16 7.32
C LEU A 525 6.52 -3.09 7.22
N ILE A 526 7.44 -3.07 8.19
CA ILE A 526 8.61 -2.18 8.17
C ILE A 526 9.50 -2.52 6.97
N LEU A 527 9.79 -3.81 6.74
CA LEU A 527 10.64 -4.24 5.65
C LEU A 527 10.05 -3.86 4.28
N GLU A 528 8.73 -3.98 4.12
CA GLU A 528 8.05 -3.55 2.91
C GLU A 528 8.13 -2.03 2.69
N ALA A 529 7.87 -1.24 3.74
CA ALA A 529 7.99 0.22 3.65
C ALA A 529 9.42 0.63 3.28
N LEU A 530 10.43 -0.02 3.88
CA LEU A 530 11.84 0.18 3.54
C LEU A 530 12.15 -0.15 2.07
N HIS A 531 11.65 -1.27 1.54
CA HIS A 531 11.78 -1.59 0.12
C HIS A 531 11.03 -0.59 -0.77
N GLY A 532 9.88 -0.08 -0.31
CA GLY A 532 9.12 0.98 -0.99
C GLY A 532 9.88 2.30 -1.03
N SER A 533 10.84 2.53 -0.15
CA SER A 533 11.62 3.76 -0.13
C SER A 533 12.98 3.66 -0.85
N ILE A 534 13.23 2.56 -1.57
CA ILE A 534 14.48 2.35 -2.31
C ILE A 534 14.19 2.26 -3.80
N VAL A 535 14.83 3.10 -4.59
CA VAL A 535 14.84 3.07 -6.06
C VAL A 535 16.19 2.53 -6.52
N ARG A 536 16.19 1.49 -7.37
CA ARG A 536 17.42 0.87 -7.90
C ARG A 536 17.74 1.33 -9.32
N GLY A 537 19.02 1.33 -9.66
CA GLY A 537 19.53 1.54 -11.02
C GLY A 537 19.66 3.00 -11.43
N VAL A 538 19.32 3.94 -10.56
CA VAL A 538 19.36 5.38 -10.87
C VAL A 538 19.71 6.21 -9.63
N ILE A 539 20.48 7.27 -9.85
CA ILE A 539 20.69 8.35 -8.89
C ILE A 539 19.72 9.47 -9.21
N LEU A 540 18.85 9.80 -8.26
CA LEU A 540 17.86 10.86 -8.35
C LEU A 540 18.15 11.87 -7.25
N SER A 541 19.08 12.78 -7.54
CA SER A 541 19.33 13.96 -6.71
C SER A 541 18.27 15.05 -6.93
N SER A 542 18.15 15.99 -6.00
CA SER A 542 17.24 17.16 -6.10
C SER A 542 17.34 17.87 -7.45
N THR A 543 18.57 18.00 -7.96
CA THR A 543 18.84 18.67 -9.24
C THR A 543 18.64 17.80 -10.50
N GLN A 544 18.55 16.48 -10.36
CA GLN A 544 18.23 15.58 -11.48
C GLN A 544 16.71 15.37 -11.63
N ILE A 545 15.96 15.61 -10.57
CA ILE A 545 14.51 15.53 -10.57
C ILE A 545 13.99 16.84 -11.16
N THR A 546 13.36 16.75 -12.33
CA THR A 546 12.79 17.91 -13.01
C THR A 546 11.28 17.73 -13.12
N GLY A 547 10.53 18.69 -12.56
CA GLY A 547 9.07 18.61 -12.51
C GLY A 547 8.57 17.41 -11.72
N GLU A 548 7.62 16.69 -12.32
CA GLU A 548 7.02 15.47 -11.78
C GLU A 548 7.62 14.24 -12.45
N MET A 549 8.09 13.28 -11.66
CA MET A 549 8.77 12.07 -12.14
C MET A 549 8.28 10.83 -11.40
N GLU A 550 7.75 9.84 -12.13
CA GLU A 550 7.38 8.55 -11.57
C GLU A 550 8.51 7.53 -11.67
N VAL A 551 8.82 6.83 -10.58
CA VAL A 551 9.89 5.82 -10.54
C VAL A 551 9.49 4.56 -9.75
N PRO A 552 9.89 3.37 -10.23
CA PRO A 552 9.63 2.12 -9.52
C PRO A 552 10.58 1.93 -8.33
N THR A 553 10.06 1.32 -7.28
CA THR A 553 10.77 1.03 -6.03
C THR A 553 11.14 -0.46 -5.94
N LEU A 554 12.01 -0.82 -4.99
CA LEU A 554 12.40 -2.20 -4.73
C LEU A 554 11.21 -3.06 -4.27
N ALA A 555 10.15 -2.45 -3.74
CA ALA A 555 8.89 -3.13 -3.43
C ALA A 555 8.00 -3.40 -4.66
N GLY A 556 8.42 -3.01 -5.87
CA GLY A 556 7.62 -3.13 -7.11
C GLY A 556 6.49 -2.08 -7.21
N LYS A 557 6.42 -1.13 -6.27
CA LYS A 557 5.48 0.00 -6.29
C LYS A 557 6.10 1.22 -6.96
N THR A 558 5.30 2.13 -7.46
CA THR A 558 5.76 3.42 -8.00
C THR A 558 5.66 4.52 -6.95
N ILE A 559 6.68 5.38 -6.87
CA ILE A 559 6.62 6.69 -6.21
C ILE A 559 6.64 7.79 -7.26
N THR A 560 6.03 8.91 -6.91
CA THR A 560 6.08 10.16 -7.70
C THR A 560 6.94 11.17 -6.97
N LEU A 561 7.96 11.69 -7.64
CA LEU A 561 8.88 12.71 -7.14
C LEU A 561 8.47 14.06 -7.71
N HIS A 562 8.44 15.08 -6.86
CA HIS A 562 8.06 16.43 -7.25
C HIS A 562 9.12 17.42 -6.78
N GLN A 563 9.83 18.03 -7.73
CA GLN A 563 10.76 19.12 -7.44
C GLN A 563 10.03 20.47 -7.52
N THR A 564 10.07 21.25 -6.44
CA THR A 564 9.47 22.60 -6.36
C THR A 564 10.51 23.66 -6.03
N GLU A 565 10.15 24.95 -6.12
CA GLU A 565 11.00 26.06 -5.65
C GLU A 565 11.32 25.96 -4.15
N THR A 566 10.43 25.32 -3.38
CA THR A 566 10.54 25.19 -1.91
C THR A 566 11.28 23.93 -1.46
N GLY A 567 11.58 22.99 -2.37
CA GLY A 567 12.26 21.73 -2.06
C GLY A 567 11.67 20.52 -2.79
N LEU A 568 12.23 19.35 -2.52
CA LEU A 568 11.79 18.05 -3.03
C LEU A 568 10.72 17.42 -2.11
N TYR A 569 9.66 16.87 -2.68
CA TYR A 569 8.74 15.98 -1.96
C TYR A 569 8.41 14.74 -2.79
N ILE A 570 8.11 13.65 -2.09
CA ILE A 570 7.78 12.35 -2.67
C ILE A 570 6.35 11.98 -2.30
N VAL A 571 5.62 11.38 -3.22
CA VAL A 571 4.33 10.76 -2.99
C VAL A 571 4.42 9.26 -3.26
N GLY A 572 4.15 8.45 -2.24
CA GLY A 572 4.14 6.99 -2.33
C GLY A 572 2.95 6.41 -1.59
N SER A 573 2.15 5.56 -2.25
CA SER A 573 0.89 5.02 -1.68
C SER A 573 -0.05 6.11 -1.13
N ARG A 574 -0.19 7.24 -1.84
CA ARG A 574 -1.00 8.42 -1.41
C ARG A 574 -0.50 9.12 -0.14
N ILE A 575 0.70 8.79 0.34
CA ILE A 575 1.37 9.49 1.43
C ILE A 575 2.36 10.47 0.82
N ARG A 576 2.27 11.74 1.21
CA ARG A 576 3.28 12.75 0.91
C ARG A 576 4.36 12.74 2.00
N ALA A 577 5.62 12.74 1.58
CA ALA A 577 6.78 12.92 2.42
C ALA A 577 7.64 14.05 1.85
N ASP A 578 7.84 15.12 2.61
CA ASP A 578 8.76 16.20 2.24
C ASP A 578 10.20 15.76 2.57
N VAL A 579 11.15 16.11 1.71
CA VAL A 579 12.57 15.80 1.94
C VAL A 579 13.18 16.89 2.81
N VAL A 580 13.57 16.52 4.04
CA VAL A 580 14.17 17.43 5.01
C VAL A 580 15.69 17.56 4.86
N ILE A 581 16.34 16.50 4.38
CA ILE A 581 17.76 16.53 4.00
C ILE A 581 17.90 15.86 2.65
N GLU A 582 18.26 16.67 1.66
CA GLU A 582 18.47 16.24 0.28
C GLU A 582 19.94 15.85 0.03
N ASP A 583 20.16 14.96 -0.92
CA ASP A 583 21.44 14.76 -1.60
C ASP A 583 22.62 14.34 -0.70
N ILE A 584 22.42 13.33 0.15
CA ILE A 584 23.54 12.66 0.83
C ILE A 584 24.17 11.67 -0.15
N TRP A 585 25.21 12.13 -0.85
CA TRP A 585 25.91 11.33 -1.87
C TRP A 585 26.79 10.23 -1.28
N CYS A 586 26.72 9.03 -1.87
CA CYS A 586 27.43 7.83 -1.47
C CYS A 586 28.02 7.11 -2.69
N SER A 587 29.00 6.22 -2.49
CA SER A 587 29.64 5.48 -3.57
C SER A 587 28.71 4.51 -4.30
N ASN A 588 27.63 4.07 -3.66
CA ASN A 588 26.60 3.21 -4.24
C ASN A 588 25.26 3.91 -4.49
N GLY A 589 25.17 5.24 -4.38
CA GLY A 589 23.91 5.95 -4.62
C GLY A 589 23.77 7.30 -3.93
N VAL A 590 22.52 7.72 -3.71
CA VAL A 590 22.17 8.91 -2.94
C VAL A 590 21.13 8.56 -1.87
N LEU A 591 21.27 9.16 -0.70
CA LEU A 591 20.33 9.08 0.41
C LEU A 591 19.64 10.43 0.61
N HIS A 592 18.33 10.38 0.79
CA HIS A 592 17.48 11.51 1.16
C HIS A 592 16.78 11.18 2.48
N ILE A 593 16.65 12.18 3.35
CA ILE A 593 15.94 12.05 4.62
C ILE A 593 14.63 12.80 4.51
N THR A 594 13.55 12.15 4.93
CA THR A 594 12.16 12.58 4.76
C THR A 594 11.47 12.77 6.10
N ASP A 595 10.39 13.52 6.09
CA ASP A 595 9.53 13.75 7.26
C ASP A 595 8.37 12.76 7.40
N ASN A 596 8.27 11.75 6.52
CA ASN A 596 7.20 10.78 6.55
C ASN A 596 7.65 9.44 5.94
N LEU A 597 7.01 8.35 6.34
CA LEU A 597 7.37 7.00 5.86
C LEU A 597 6.49 6.63 4.66
N LEU A 598 7.14 6.46 3.52
CA LEU A 598 6.47 6.08 2.27
C LEU A 598 5.95 4.63 2.33
N HIS A 599 4.89 4.37 1.57
CA HIS A 599 4.36 3.02 1.32
C HIS A 599 3.87 2.21 2.53
N LEU A 600 3.64 2.83 3.68
CA LEU A 600 2.85 2.21 4.74
C LEU A 600 1.42 1.99 4.28
N PRO A 601 0.83 0.79 4.42
CA PRO A 601 -0.62 0.65 4.34
C PRO A 601 -1.22 1.40 5.55
N THR A 602 -1.77 2.59 5.31
CA THR A 602 -2.29 3.47 6.38
C THR A 602 -3.74 3.19 6.75
N ARG A 603 -4.46 2.41 5.93
CA ARG A 603 -5.85 2.04 6.17
C ARG A 603 -5.95 0.60 6.65
N ASN A 604 -6.76 0.37 7.68
CA ASN A 604 -7.15 -0.99 8.07
C ASN A 604 -7.98 -1.64 6.96
N ILE A 605 -8.26 -2.94 7.07
CA ILE A 605 -9.02 -3.69 6.06
C ILE A 605 -10.35 -3.02 5.70
N VAL A 606 -11.08 -2.46 6.66
CA VAL A 606 -12.37 -1.80 6.41
C VAL A 606 -12.20 -0.52 5.60
N ASP A 607 -11.30 0.35 6.05
CA ASP A 607 -11.09 1.65 5.43
C ASP A 607 -10.41 1.51 4.05
N GLU A 608 -9.58 0.49 3.86
CA GLU A 608 -8.97 0.17 2.56
C GLU A 608 -10.00 -0.40 1.61
N MET A 609 -10.83 -1.35 2.06
CA MET A 609 -11.91 -1.92 1.25
C MET A 609 -12.86 -0.84 0.71
N ALA A 610 -13.21 0.15 1.53
CA ALA A 610 -14.12 1.23 1.15
C ALA A 610 -13.62 2.12 0.00
N VAL A 611 -12.30 2.16 -0.24
CA VAL A 611 -11.69 2.97 -1.32
C VAL A 611 -11.22 2.15 -2.52
N GLN A 612 -11.30 0.82 -2.44
CA GLN A 612 -10.91 -0.08 -3.50
C GLN A 612 -12.02 -0.19 -4.56
N PRO A 613 -11.72 0.06 -5.85
CA PRO A 613 -12.70 -0.12 -6.91
C PRO A 613 -13.23 -1.55 -6.93
N GLY A 614 -14.56 -1.68 -7.01
CA GLY A 614 -15.27 -2.96 -7.09
C GLY A 614 -15.44 -3.70 -5.76
N LEU A 615 -15.26 -3.05 -4.59
CA LEU A 615 -15.53 -3.62 -3.26
C LEU A 615 -16.54 -2.81 -2.43
N GLY A 616 -17.28 -1.90 -3.07
CA GLY A 616 -18.19 -0.97 -2.38
C GLY A 616 -19.36 -1.66 -1.69
N VAL A 617 -19.86 -2.76 -2.25
CA VAL A 617 -20.97 -3.55 -1.68
C VAL A 617 -20.57 -4.16 -0.35
N MET A 618 -19.41 -4.82 -0.28
CA MET A 618 -18.92 -5.42 0.98
C MET A 618 -18.59 -4.36 2.04
N ALA A 619 -18.01 -3.22 1.63
CA ALA A 619 -17.79 -2.10 2.54
C ALA A 619 -19.11 -1.58 3.13
N GLY A 620 -20.16 -1.44 2.32
CA GLY A 620 -21.49 -1.07 2.77
C GLY A 620 -22.15 -2.12 3.69
N ILE A 621 -21.91 -3.41 3.43
CA ILE A 621 -22.35 -4.50 4.33
C ILE A 621 -21.68 -4.36 5.72
N LEU A 622 -20.38 -4.07 5.76
CA LEU A 622 -19.68 -3.83 7.03
C LEU A 622 -20.21 -2.60 7.77
N ASP A 623 -20.63 -1.55 7.06
CA ASP A 623 -21.28 -0.39 7.66
C ASP A 623 -22.60 -0.75 8.36
N ALA A 624 -23.34 -1.74 7.84
CA ALA A 624 -24.56 -2.27 8.47
C ALA A 624 -24.28 -3.18 9.68
N ILE A 625 -23.06 -3.69 9.85
CA ILE A 625 -22.67 -4.63 10.91
C ILE A 625 -21.60 -4.00 11.81
N SER A 626 -22.03 -3.02 12.62
CA SER A 626 -21.15 -2.19 13.46
C SER A 626 -20.18 -2.98 14.33
N SER A 627 -20.61 -4.10 14.91
CA SER A 627 -19.79 -4.94 15.79
C SER A 627 -18.63 -5.60 15.06
N LEU A 628 -18.87 -6.13 13.85
CA LEU A 628 -17.84 -6.76 13.04
C LEU A 628 -16.91 -5.72 12.41
N LYS A 629 -17.47 -4.57 12.00
CA LYS A 629 -16.69 -3.43 11.53
C LYS A 629 -15.68 -2.97 12.59
N GLN A 630 -16.07 -2.85 13.85
CA GLN A 630 -15.15 -2.49 14.94
C GLN A 630 -14.03 -3.53 15.12
N ILE A 631 -14.34 -4.82 15.06
CA ILE A 631 -13.34 -5.90 15.14
C ILE A 631 -12.33 -5.80 13.99
N LEU A 632 -12.80 -5.55 12.76
CA LEU A 632 -11.94 -5.47 11.57
C LEU A 632 -11.20 -4.13 11.45
N LYS A 633 -11.58 -3.10 12.21
CA LYS A 633 -10.83 -1.84 12.32
C LYS A 633 -9.73 -1.87 13.38
N ASP A 634 -9.80 -2.82 14.31
CA ASP A 634 -8.83 -2.98 15.40
C ASP A 634 -7.44 -3.29 14.83
N THR A 635 -6.53 -2.32 14.92
CA THR A 635 -5.16 -2.43 14.41
C THR A 635 -4.27 -3.27 15.31
N SER A 636 -4.69 -3.62 16.53
CA SER A 636 -3.94 -4.56 17.38
C SER A 636 -4.07 -6.02 16.91
N LYS A 637 -5.04 -6.30 16.04
CA LYS A 637 -5.31 -7.64 15.49
C LYS A 637 -4.87 -7.72 14.03
N THR A 638 -4.61 -8.93 13.57
CA THR A 638 -4.23 -9.21 12.18
C THR A 638 -5.27 -10.09 11.50
N PHE A 639 -5.57 -9.79 10.23
CA PHE A 639 -6.59 -10.48 9.47
C PHE A 639 -6.12 -10.85 8.05
N THR A 640 -6.67 -11.92 7.50
CA THR A 640 -6.65 -12.19 6.06
C THR A 640 -8.08 -12.33 5.60
N MET A 641 -8.54 -11.44 4.72
CA MET A 641 -9.93 -11.40 4.29
C MET A 641 -10.05 -11.71 2.80
N PHE A 642 -10.87 -12.71 2.47
CA PHE A 642 -11.27 -12.98 1.11
C PHE A 642 -12.53 -12.16 0.80
N VAL A 643 -12.47 -11.18 -0.09
CA VAL A 643 -13.56 -10.22 -0.31
C VAL A 643 -14.22 -10.48 -1.66
N PRO A 644 -15.51 -10.81 -1.75
CA PRO A 644 -16.22 -10.88 -3.01
C PRO A 644 -16.25 -9.50 -3.68
N SER A 645 -16.02 -9.46 -4.99
CA SER A 645 -16.19 -8.24 -5.79
C SER A 645 -17.66 -7.82 -5.87
N ASP A 646 -17.90 -6.54 -6.19
CA ASP A 646 -19.24 -6.01 -6.43
C ASP A 646 -19.96 -6.82 -7.52
N ASP A 647 -19.25 -7.25 -8.57
CA ASP A 647 -19.77 -8.12 -9.62
C ASP A 647 -20.25 -9.46 -9.07
N ALA A 648 -19.54 -10.05 -8.09
CA ALA A 648 -19.94 -11.30 -7.44
C ALA A 648 -21.32 -11.19 -6.76
N PHE A 649 -21.69 -10.02 -6.24
CA PHE A 649 -23.01 -9.75 -5.68
C PHE A 649 -24.08 -9.55 -6.76
N THR A 650 -23.74 -8.93 -7.90
CA THR A 650 -24.68 -8.73 -9.01
C THR A 650 -25.06 -10.04 -9.71
N LEU A 651 -24.16 -11.02 -9.70
CA LEU A 651 -24.39 -12.34 -10.28
C LEU A 651 -25.32 -13.23 -9.43
N LEU A 652 -25.80 -12.76 -8.27
CA LEU A 652 -26.72 -13.51 -7.42
C LEU A 652 -28.16 -13.50 -7.98
N PRO A 653 -28.77 -14.68 -8.23
CA PRO A 653 -30.21 -14.79 -8.50
C PRO A 653 -31.09 -14.04 -7.49
N THR A 654 -32.23 -13.50 -7.94
CA THR A 654 -33.11 -12.62 -7.13
C THR A 654 -33.52 -13.22 -5.78
N HIS A 655 -33.86 -14.52 -5.74
CA HIS A 655 -34.24 -15.19 -4.49
C HIS A 655 -33.08 -15.26 -3.47
N ARG A 656 -31.82 -15.24 -3.94
CA ARG A 656 -30.60 -15.27 -3.09
C ARG A 656 -30.26 -13.88 -2.57
N ALA A 657 -30.37 -12.88 -3.44
CA ALA A 657 -30.20 -11.48 -3.05
C ALA A 657 -31.19 -11.07 -1.95
N GLN A 658 -32.44 -11.57 -1.99
CA GLN A 658 -33.43 -11.31 -0.94
C GLN A 658 -33.03 -11.85 0.44
N LYS A 659 -32.39 -13.02 0.51
CA LYS A 659 -31.92 -13.61 1.78
C LYS A 659 -30.78 -12.83 2.43
N LEU A 660 -30.02 -12.04 1.67
CA LEU A 660 -28.98 -11.15 2.23
C LEU A 660 -29.57 -9.99 3.07
N GLN A 661 -30.89 -9.84 3.11
CA GLN A 661 -31.57 -8.92 4.02
C GLN A 661 -31.61 -9.43 5.47
N ASP A 662 -31.38 -10.72 5.71
CA ASP A 662 -31.30 -11.28 7.07
C ASP A 662 -29.97 -10.87 7.73
N PRO A 663 -29.99 -10.06 8.80
CA PRO A 663 -28.77 -9.59 9.46
C PRO A 663 -27.92 -10.71 10.08
N ILE A 664 -28.55 -11.80 10.55
CA ILE A 664 -27.84 -12.92 11.18
C ILE A 664 -27.06 -13.69 10.11
N LEU A 665 -27.72 -14.01 9.00
CA LEU A 665 -27.10 -14.65 7.85
C LEU A 665 -25.97 -13.79 7.28
N LEU A 666 -26.22 -12.48 7.11
CA LEU A 666 -25.23 -11.55 6.58
C LEU A 666 -23.99 -11.48 7.48
N GLN A 667 -24.15 -11.46 8.80
CA GLN A 667 -23.04 -11.49 9.74
C GLN A 667 -22.25 -12.81 9.66
N HIS A 668 -22.92 -13.95 9.50
CA HIS A 668 -22.27 -15.24 9.33
C HIS A 668 -21.46 -15.30 8.02
N ILE A 669 -22.03 -14.82 6.92
CA ILE A 669 -21.37 -14.75 5.61
C ILE A 669 -20.09 -13.92 5.71
N VAL A 670 -20.13 -12.71 6.25
CA VAL A 670 -18.92 -11.87 6.33
C VAL A 670 -17.84 -12.52 7.20
N ARG A 671 -18.22 -13.21 8.29
CA ARG A 671 -17.26 -13.91 9.15
C ARG A 671 -16.59 -15.10 8.45
N SER A 672 -17.29 -15.81 7.57
CA SER A 672 -16.70 -16.94 6.82
C SER A 672 -15.56 -16.53 5.88
N HIS A 673 -15.54 -15.26 5.49
CA HIS A 673 -14.55 -14.68 4.59
C HIS A 673 -13.28 -14.20 5.30
N VAL A 674 -13.23 -14.24 6.63
CA VAL A 674 -12.15 -13.65 7.42
C VAL A 674 -11.40 -14.73 8.18
N ILE A 675 -10.09 -14.79 7.99
CA ILE A 675 -9.14 -15.50 8.86
C ILE A 675 -8.58 -14.49 9.86
N SER A 676 -8.59 -14.85 11.14
CA SER A 676 -8.06 -14.00 12.23
C SER A 676 -6.72 -14.50 12.74
N GLY A 677 -5.88 -13.58 13.22
CA GLY A 677 -4.57 -13.87 13.82
C GLY A 677 -3.46 -14.13 12.81
N SER A 678 -3.69 -13.88 11.52
CA SER A 678 -2.71 -14.08 10.46
C SER A 678 -2.97 -13.14 9.29
N SER A 679 -1.89 -12.59 8.72
CA SER A 679 -1.89 -11.74 7.52
C SER A 679 -1.08 -12.45 6.44
N LEU A 680 -1.76 -13.22 5.59
CA LEU A 680 -1.14 -14.16 4.66
C LEU A 680 -1.22 -13.66 3.22
N PHE A 681 -0.08 -13.57 2.56
CA PHE A 681 0.02 -13.39 1.12
C PHE A 681 -0.47 -14.63 0.39
N LEU A 682 -0.96 -14.44 -0.83
CA LEU A 682 -1.51 -15.53 -1.63
C LEU A 682 -0.49 -16.65 -1.81
N GLU A 683 0.79 -16.33 -2.02
CA GLU A 683 1.89 -17.30 -2.17
C GLU A 683 2.17 -18.13 -0.91
N GLN A 684 1.86 -17.61 0.28
CA GLN A 684 2.10 -18.31 1.54
C GLN A 684 1.08 -19.42 1.79
N PHE A 685 -0.05 -19.41 1.07
CA PHE A 685 -0.99 -20.52 1.07
C PHE A 685 -0.39 -21.68 0.26
N ARG A 686 0.00 -22.75 0.97
CA ARG A 686 0.33 -24.03 0.35
C ARG A 686 -0.94 -24.65 -0.22
N ASP A 687 -0.80 -25.45 -1.28
CA ASP A 687 -1.95 -26.15 -1.85
C ASP A 687 -2.60 -27.04 -0.77
N TYR A 688 -3.94 -26.98 -0.66
CA TYR A 688 -4.75 -27.65 0.36
C TYR A 688 -4.49 -27.23 1.83
N SER A 689 -3.80 -26.12 2.09
CA SER A 689 -3.63 -25.65 3.47
C SER A 689 -4.96 -25.17 4.08
N LYS A 690 -5.33 -25.75 5.22
CA LYS A 690 -6.61 -25.53 5.93
C LYS A 690 -6.44 -24.48 7.03
N PHE A 691 -7.27 -23.44 6.98
CA PHE A 691 -7.37 -22.37 7.97
C PHE A 691 -8.78 -22.34 8.56
N SER A 692 -8.93 -21.79 9.76
CA SER A 692 -10.25 -21.55 10.36
C SER A 692 -10.67 -20.10 10.09
N SER A 693 -11.85 -19.93 9.51
CA SER A 693 -12.49 -18.62 9.39
C SER A 693 -13.03 -18.13 10.76
N LEU A 694 -13.52 -16.88 10.84
CA LEU A 694 -14.13 -16.34 12.06
C LEU A 694 -15.44 -17.03 12.46
N THR A 695 -16.06 -17.83 11.58
CA THR A 695 -17.19 -18.72 11.93
C THR A 695 -16.71 -20.05 12.52
N GLY A 696 -15.42 -20.38 12.38
CA GLY A 696 -14.84 -21.68 12.72
C GLY A 696 -14.78 -22.65 11.55
N ASP A 697 -15.44 -22.33 10.43
CA ASP A 697 -15.51 -23.17 9.25
C ASP A 697 -14.15 -23.22 8.53
N PRO A 698 -13.82 -24.38 7.92
CA PRO A 698 -12.55 -24.54 7.22
C PRO A 698 -12.52 -23.76 5.91
N LEU A 699 -11.52 -22.90 5.78
CA LEU A 699 -11.17 -22.19 4.56
C LEU A 699 -9.81 -22.69 4.08
N PHE A 700 -9.73 -23.17 2.85
CA PHE A 700 -8.48 -23.59 2.23
C PHE A 700 -8.30 -23.01 0.84
N VAL A 701 -7.06 -23.01 0.37
CA VAL A 701 -6.70 -22.50 -0.95
C VAL A 701 -6.29 -23.66 -1.85
N LEU A 702 -6.85 -23.70 -3.06
CA LEU A 702 -6.53 -24.65 -4.11
C LEU A 702 -5.80 -23.96 -5.25
N ARG A 703 -4.74 -24.59 -5.74
CA ARG A 703 -4.01 -24.15 -6.94
C ARG A 703 -4.25 -25.17 -8.04
N GLU A 704 -4.98 -24.76 -9.07
CA GLU A 704 -5.25 -25.60 -10.24
C GLU A 704 -4.84 -24.84 -11.50
N GLN A 705 -3.93 -25.41 -12.29
CA GLN A 705 -3.32 -24.73 -13.44
C GLN A 705 -2.66 -23.40 -13.02
N GLU A 706 -2.94 -22.29 -13.73
CA GLU A 706 -2.47 -20.93 -13.38
C GLU A 706 -3.48 -20.13 -12.54
N LYS A 707 -4.51 -20.78 -11.97
CA LYS A 707 -5.54 -20.11 -11.15
C LYS A 707 -5.50 -20.55 -9.69
N VAL A 708 -5.82 -19.62 -8.80
CA VAL A 708 -5.89 -19.85 -7.36
C VAL A 708 -7.32 -19.65 -6.89
N PHE A 709 -7.80 -20.56 -6.05
CA PHE A 709 -9.18 -20.59 -5.57
C PHE A 709 -9.22 -20.63 -4.06
N ALA A 710 -10.09 -19.83 -3.46
CA ALA A 710 -10.47 -19.97 -2.06
C ALA A 710 -11.71 -20.87 -1.97
N VAL A 711 -11.68 -21.84 -1.07
CA VAL A 711 -12.79 -22.78 -0.86
C VAL A 711 -13.21 -22.75 0.59
N SER A 712 -14.50 -22.52 0.82
CA SER A 712 -15.15 -22.64 2.12
C SER A 712 -16.56 -23.20 1.93
N SER A 713 -16.94 -24.16 2.79
CA SER A 713 -18.28 -24.80 2.77
C SER A 713 -18.73 -25.26 1.38
N ASN A 714 -17.81 -25.91 0.64
CA ASN A 714 -17.99 -26.40 -0.74
C ASN A 714 -18.26 -25.33 -1.81
N VAL A 715 -18.19 -24.04 -1.48
CA VAL A 715 -18.22 -22.94 -2.45
C VAL A 715 -16.78 -22.59 -2.82
N ARG A 716 -16.49 -22.54 -4.12
CA ARG A 716 -15.18 -22.24 -4.69
C ARG A 716 -15.22 -20.88 -5.38
N GLY A 717 -14.45 -19.92 -4.87
CA GLY A 717 -14.26 -18.61 -5.49
C GLY A 717 -12.88 -18.49 -6.11
N SER A 718 -12.80 -18.00 -7.35
CA SER A 718 -11.52 -17.68 -7.98
C SER A 718 -10.97 -16.39 -7.40
N VAL A 719 -9.69 -16.38 -7.05
CA VAL A 719 -8.99 -15.16 -6.64
C VAL A 719 -8.68 -14.35 -7.90
N ILE A 720 -9.32 -13.18 -8.04
CA ILE A 720 -9.21 -12.30 -9.21
C ILE A 720 -8.24 -11.14 -8.99
N ARG A 721 -8.01 -10.74 -7.74
CA ARG A 721 -7.02 -9.73 -7.34
C ARG A 721 -6.55 -10.06 -5.94
N SER A 722 -5.26 -10.32 -5.73
CA SER A 722 -4.74 -10.73 -4.42
C SER A 722 -3.86 -9.67 -3.77
N ASP A 723 -3.49 -9.91 -2.51
CA ASP A 723 -2.41 -9.22 -1.82
C ASP A 723 -2.61 -7.70 -1.66
N ILE A 724 -3.87 -7.26 -1.54
CA ILE A 724 -4.22 -5.88 -1.21
C ILE A 724 -3.92 -5.68 0.27
N ARG A 725 -2.85 -4.95 0.56
CA ARG A 725 -2.30 -4.80 1.91
C ARG A 725 -2.99 -3.69 2.69
N CYS A 726 -3.23 -3.96 3.97
CA CYS A 726 -3.90 -3.07 4.91
C CYS A 726 -3.06 -2.96 6.21
N SER A 727 -3.32 -1.93 7.02
CA SER A 727 -2.60 -1.67 8.27
C SER A 727 -2.83 -2.73 9.33
N ASN A 728 -3.77 -3.65 9.15
CA ASN A 728 -4.09 -4.72 10.07
C ASN A 728 -4.40 -6.05 9.37
N GLY A 729 -3.94 -6.23 8.13
CA GLY A 729 -4.17 -7.46 7.38
C GLY A 729 -4.00 -7.38 5.87
N ILE A 730 -4.48 -8.40 5.17
CA ILE A 730 -4.46 -8.51 3.70
C ILE A 730 -5.87 -8.84 3.18
N ILE A 731 -6.24 -8.24 2.05
CA ILE A 731 -7.45 -8.53 1.28
C ILE A 731 -7.09 -9.31 0.00
N HIS A 732 -7.83 -10.39 -0.26
CA HIS A 732 -7.84 -11.15 -1.51
C HIS A 732 -9.23 -11.09 -2.13
N VAL A 733 -9.37 -10.53 -3.31
CA VAL A 733 -10.65 -10.35 -3.99
C VAL A 733 -11.06 -11.60 -4.74
N LEU A 734 -12.33 -11.99 -4.57
CA LEU A 734 -12.97 -13.14 -5.21
C LEU A 734 -14.01 -12.72 -6.25
N ASP A 735 -14.24 -13.60 -7.22
CA ASP A 735 -15.38 -13.51 -8.16
C ASP A 735 -16.69 -14.08 -7.58
N THR A 736 -16.65 -14.65 -6.38
CA THR A 736 -17.76 -15.41 -5.78
C THR A 736 -17.91 -15.10 -4.30
N LEU A 737 -19.14 -15.13 -3.78
CA LEU A 737 -19.47 -15.07 -2.36
C LEU A 737 -19.31 -16.45 -1.71
N LEU A 738 -18.34 -16.63 -0.81
CA LEU A 738 -18.11 -17.87 -0.05
C LEU A 738 -19.22 -18.12 0.99
N GLN A 739 -19.43 -19.40 1.31
CA GLN A 739 -20.34 -19.92 2.32
C GLN A 739 -21.77 -19.32 2.30
N PHE A 740 -22.61 -20.00 1.53
CA PHE A 740 -24.05 -19.88 1.57
C PHE A 740 -24.56 -21.25 1.09
N PRO A 741 -25.35 -22.01 1.86
CA PRO A 741 -25.98 -23.19 1.31
C PRO A 741 -27.06 -22.72 0.32
N PHE A 742 -26.67 -22.61 -0.95
CA PHE A 742 -27.44 -21.93 -2.00
C PHE A 742 -28.48 -22.82 -2.69
N TRP A 743 -28.37 -24.13 -2.49
CA TRP A 743 -29.22 -25.13 -3.12
C TRP A 743 -29.94 -25.92 -2.06
N THR A 744 -31.23 -26.16 -2.28
CA THR A 744 -31.98 -27.16 -1.52
C THR A 744 -31.34 -28.53 -1.73
N VAL A 745 -31.74 -29.53 -0.93
CA VAL A 745 -31.30 -30.92 -1.12
C VAL A 745 -31.61 -31.36 -2.56
N ALA A 746 -32.78 -31.02 -3.10
CA ALA A 746 -33.15 -31.32 -4.49
C ALA A 746 -32.22 -30.65 -5.52
N GLU A 747 -32.02 -29.33 -5.41
CA GLU A 747 -31.16 -28.58 -6.33
C GLU A 747 -29.71 -29.05 -6.25
N THR A 748 -29.23 -29.42 -5.06
CA THR A 748 -27.85 -29.91 -4.87
C THR A 748 -27.65 -31.23 -5.60
N ILE A 749 -28.64 -32.12 -5.59
CA ILE A 749 -28.61 -33.41 -6.29
C ILE A 749 -28.65 -33.19 -7.80
N GLU A 750 -29.49 -32.25 -8.28
CA GLU A 750 -29.57 -31.89 -9.70
C GLU A 750 -28.26 -31.31 -10.23
N LYS A 751 -27.58 -30.44 -9.46
CA LYS A 751 -26.38 -29.73 -9.92
C LYS A 751 -25.07 -30.48 -9.67
N THR A 752 -25.08 -31.57 -8.90
CA THR A 752 -23.87 -32.32 -8.58
C THR A 752 -23.78 -33.60 -9.41
N ASN A 753 -22.86 -33.65 -10.37
CA ASN A 753 -22.70 -34.77 -11.29
C ASN A 753 -22.57 -36.16 -10.62
N ASN A 754 -21.95 -36.23 -9.44
CA ASN A 754 -21.77 -37.49 -8.70
C ASN A 754 -23.03 -37.93 -7.92
N LEU A 755 -24.06 -37.08 -7.83
CA LEU A 755 -25.35 -37.34 -7.17
C LEU A 755 -26.49 -37.51 -8.17
N LEU A 756 -26.29 -37.12 -9.45
CA LEU A 756 -27.23 -37.32 -10.54
C LEU A 756 -27.85 -38.73 -10.61
N PRO A 757 -27.15 -39.83 -10.32
CA PRO A 757 -27.78 -41.15 -10.36
C PRO A 757 -28.92 -41.36 -9.34
N PHE A 758 -29.01 -40.52 -8.31
CA PHE A 758 -30.12 -40.51 -7.34
C PHE A 758 -31.18 -39.44 -7.64
N HIS A 759 -30.92 -38.58 -8.63
CA HIS A 759 -31.84 -37.52 -9.06
C HIS A 759 -33.18 -38.08 -9.53
N ASP A 760 -33.15 -39.16 -10.33
CA ASP A 760 -34.36 -39.76 -10.92
C ASP A 760 -35.34 -40.23 -9.83
N ILE A 761 -34.84 -40.77 -8.71
CA ILE A 761 -35.66 -41.22 -7.56
C ILE A 761 -36.48 -40.06 -6.96
N ILE A 762 -35.87 -38.86 -6.88
CA ILE A 762 -36.53 -37.68 -6.31
C ILE A 762 -37.48 -37.05 -7.33
N MET A 763 -37.10 -37.05 -8.61
CA MET A 763 -37.88 -36.41 -9.68
C MET A 763 -39.08 -37.22 -10.15
N ASN A 764 -39.05 -38.55 -10.02
CA ASN A 764 -40.15 -39.42 -10.44
C ASN A 764 -41.39 -39.31 -9.53
N VAL A 765 -41.25 -38.69 -8.34
CA VAL A 765 -42.32 -38.57 -7.35
C VAL A 765 -42.46 -37.09 -6.94
N ASP A 766 -43.46 -36.40 -7.51
CA ASP A 766 -43.62 -34.94 -7.43
C ASP A 766 -43.58 -34.36 -6.01
N ASP A 767 -44.17 -35.04 -5.02
CA ASP A 767 -44.18 -34.57 -3.64
C ASP A 767 -42.84 -34.74 -2.93
N LEU A 768 -42.00 -35.72 -3.33
CA LEU A 768 -40.63 -35.85 -2.81
C LEU A 768 -39.73 -34.74 -3.33
N TYR A 769 -39.84 -34.41 -4.62
CA TYR A 769 -39.16 -33.25 -5.19
C TYR A 769 -39.63 -31.97 -4.50
N THR A 770 -40.94 -31.77 -4.38
CA THR A 770 -41.52 -30.59 -3.71
C THR A 770 -41.05 -30.47 -2.26
N TRP A 771 -40.99 -31.57 -1.53
CA TRP A 771 -40.54 -31.61 -0.14
C TRP A 771 -39.03 -31.33 -0.01
N SER A 772 -38.20 -32.04 -0.77
CA SER A 772 -36.74 -31.86 -0.75
C SER A 772 -36.26 -30.54 -1.37
N ASN A 773 -37.13 -29.86 -2.12
CA ASN A 773 -36.92 -28.52 -2.66
C ASN A 773 -37.60 -27.41 -1.83
N SER A 774 -38.30 -27.76 -0.74
CA SER A 774 -38.88 -26.77 0.16
C SER A 774 -37.83 -26.18 1.08
N HIS A 775 -37.83 -24.86 1.23
CA HIS A 775 -36.90 -24.17 2.12
C HIS A 775 -37.29 -24.24 3.60
N ASP A 776 -38.50 -24.68 3.91
CA ASP A 776 -39.03 -24.77 5.27
C ASP A 776 -38.78 -26.13 5.93
N THR A 777 -38.11 -27.05 5.22
CA THR A 777 -37.77 -28.37 5.73
C THR A 777 -36.36 -28.40 6.28
N ASN A 778 -36.10 -29.27 7.26
CA ASN A 778 -34.76 -29.67 7.65
C ASN A 778 -34.59 -31.15 7.31
N LEU A 779 -33.56 -31.52 6.56
CA LEU A 779 -33.38 -32.87 6.05
C LEU A 779 -31.93 -33.32 6.14
N THR A 780 -31.66 -34.50 6.68
CA THR A 780 -30.40 -35.21 6.40
C THR A 780 -30.70 -36.32 5.42
N LEU A 781 -30.05 -36.30 4.26
CA LEU A 781 -30.25 -37.31 3.22
C LEU A 781 -28.96 -38.12 3.01
N LEU A 782 -29.08 -39.44 3.05
CA LEU A 782 -27.99 -40.37 2.76
C LEU A 782 -28.10 -40.80 1.29
N VAL A 783 -27.19 -40.39 0.42
CA VAL A 783 -27.28 -40.64 -1.02
C VAL A 783 -26.27 -41.72 -1.43
N PRO A 784 -26.69 -42.81 -2.10
CA PRO A 784 -25.76 -43.78 -2.66
C PRO A 784 -24.83 -43.14 -3.70
N SER A 785 -23.56 -43.54 -3.69
CA SER A 785 -22.56 -43.02 -4.61
C SER A 785 -22.84 -43.43 -6.06
N ALA A 786 -22.47 -42.58 -7.01
CA ALA A 786 -22.53 -42.92 -8.44
C ALA A 786 -21.79 -44.23 -8.77
N LYS A 787 -20.67 -44.52 -8.08
CA LYS A 787 -19.91 -45.76 -8.24
C LYS A 787 -20.73 -46.99 -7.84
N PHE A 788 -21.50 -46.90 -6.75
CA PHE A 788 -22.40 -47.97 -6.33
C PHE A 788 -23.57 -48.14 -7.30
N ILE A 789 -24.24 -47.06 -7.71
CA ILE A 789 -25.31 -47.16 -8.70
C ILE A 789 -24.80 -47.74 -10.03
N ALA A 790 -23.57 -47.42 -10.41
CA ALA A 790 -22.90 -47.98 -11.57
C ALA A 790 -22.52 -49.48 -11.42
N SER A 791 -22.44 -50.02 -10.21
CA SER A 791 -22.19 -51.46 -10.00
C SER A 791 -23.47 -52.31 -10.10
N LEU A 792 -24.65 -51.69 -10.02
CA LEU A 792 -25.93 -52.38 -10.16
C LEU A 792 -26.15 -52.90 -11.58
N SER A 793 -26.71 -54.10 -11.70
CA SER A 793 -27.06 -54.69 -13.01
C SER A 793 -28.19 -53.90 -13.70
N ASN A 794 -28.32 -54.06 -15.03
CA ASN A 794 -29.35 -53.38 -15.81
C ASN A 794 -30.78 -53.66 -15.29
N PHE A 795 -31.02 -54.87 -14.77
CA PHE A 795 -32.28 -55.25 -14.15
C PHE A 795 -32.57 -54.43 -12.88
N HIS A 796 -31.59 -54.28 -11.99
CA HIS A 796 -31.71 -53.46 -10.78
C HIS A 796 -32.01 -51.99 -11.12
N ARG A 797 -31.32 -51.41 -12.11
CA ARG A 797 -31.54 -50.03 -12.52
C ARG A 797 -32.92 -49.82 -13.14
N SER A 798 -33.38 -50.77 -13.96
CA SER A 798 -34.74 -50.72 -14.53
C SER A 798 -35.83 -50.88 -13.47
N TYR A 799 -35.57 -51.64 -12.40
CA TYR A 799 -36.53 -51.86 -11.34
C TYR A 799 -36.67 -50.65 -10.40
N ILE A 800 -35.55 -50.02 -10.04
CA ILE A 800 -35.55 -48.80 -9.21
C ILE A 800 -36.34 -47.67 -9.89
N SER A 801 -36.31 -47.58 -11.22
CA SER A 801 -36.92 -46.50 -12.00
C SER A 801 -38.33 -46.80 -12.58
N ALA A 802 -38.90 -47.97 -12.32
CA ALA A 802 -40.16 -48.41 -12.94
C ALA A 802 -41.42 -48.18 -12.09
N GLU A 803 -41.31 -48.08 -10.76
CA GLU A 803 -42.45 -48.02 -9.84
C GLU A 803 -42.32 -46.84 -8.84
N PRO A 804 -43.22 -45.83 -8.88
CA PRO A 804 -43.18 -44.67 -7.97
C PRO A 804 -43.21 -45.03 -6.47
N ASP A 805 -43.86 -46.15 -6.11
CA ASP A 805 -43.89 -46.64 -4.73
C ASP A 805 -42.51 -47.13 -4.24
N MET A 806 -41.69 -47.64 -5.16
CA MET A 806 -40.32 -48.06 -4.86
C MET A 806 -39.41 -46.84 -4.68
N ASP A 807 -39.51 -45.84 -5.56
CA ASP A 807 -38.77 -44.57 -5.44
C ASP A 807 -39.07 -43.89 -4.09
N ARG A 808 -40.35 -43.86 -3.69
CA ARG A 808 -40.78 -43.35 -2.38
C ARG A 808 -40.24 -44.17 -1.22
N LYS A 809 -40.25 -45.50 -1.32
CA LYS A 809 -39.70 -46.37 -0.27
C LYS A 809 -38.19 -46.14 -0.09
N LEU A 810 -37.47 -46.05 -1.21
CA LEU A 810 -36.04 -45.86 -1.25
C LEU A 810 -35.64 -44.49 -0.73
N PHE A 811 -36.29 -43.42 -1.18
CA PHE A 811 -36.01 -42.08 -0.67
C PHE A 811 -36.23 -41.98 0.84
N ASN A 812 -37.33 -42.53 1.35
CA ASN A 812 -37.63 -42.45 2.78
C ASN A 812 -36.72 -43.31 3.66
N SER A 813 -36.16 -44.42 3.17
CA SER A 813 -35.16 -45.18 3.93
C SER A 813 -33.82 -44.45 4.05
N HIS A 814 -33.61 -43.42 3.24
CA HIS A 814 -32.40 -42.61 3.17
C HIS A 814 -32.57 -41.21 3.77
N ALA A 815 -33.79 -40.79 4.08
CA ALA A 815 -34.13 -39.47 4.59
C ALA A 815 -34.33 -39.48 6.11
N LEU A 816 -33.73 -38.50 6.80
CA LEU A 816 -34.06 -38.13 8.17
C LEU A 816 -34.80 -36.79 8.16
N PRO A 817 -36.14 -36.81 8.23
CA PRO A 817 -36.92 -35.58 8.32
C PRO A 817 -36.62 -34.87 9.64
N SER A 818 -36.62 -33.54 9.60
CA SER A 818 -36.47 -32.63 10.73
C SER A 818 -35.15 -32.73 11.52
N ILE A 819 -34.16 -33.47 11.01
CA ILE A 819 -32.82 -33.62 11.63
C ILE A 819 -31.76 -33.13 10.65
N THR A 820 -30.88 -32.24 11.09
CA THR A 820 -29.67 -31.84 10.36
C THR A 820 -28.45 -32.30 11.15
N LEU A 821 -27.76 -33.32 10.65
CA LEU A 821 -26.50 -33.79 11.23
C LEU A 821 -25.36 -32.90 10.72
N ASN A 822 -25.12 -31.76 11.37
CA ASN A 822 -23.95 -30.93 11.09
C ASN A 822 -22.71 -31.44 11.85
N GLN A 823 -21.54 -30.84 11.61
CA GLN A 823 -20.30 -31.27 12.23
C GLN A 823 -20.37 -31.26 13.77
N ALA A 824 -20.97 -30.25 14.39
CA ALA A 824 -21.10 -30.17 15.85
C ALA A 824 -21.98 -31.29 16.43
N ASN A 825 -23.04 -31.67 15.72
CA ASN A 825 -23.92 -32.77 16.10
C ASN A 825 -23.24 -34.13 15.89
N MET A 826 -22.45 -34.26 14.82
CA MET A 826 -21.59 -35.42 14.58
C MET A 826 -20.56 -35.57 15.71
N ASP A 827 -19.84 -34.50 16.05
CA ASP A 827 -18.85 -34.41 17.15
C ASP A 827 -19.42 -34.88 18.51
N ALA A 828 -20.67 -34.53 18.82
CA ALA A 828 -21.36 -35.02 20.01
C ALA A 828 -21.68 -36.53 19.96
N ILE A 829 -22.01 -37.07 18.78
CA ILE A 829 -22.24 -38.51 18.55
C ILE A 829 -20.94 -39.31 18.71
N PHE A 830 -19.75 -38.72 18.49
CA PHE A 830 -18.46 -39.39 18.74
C PHE A 830 -18.20 -39.70 20.22
N THR A 831 -18.96 -39.11 21.15
CA THR A 831 -18.82 -39.38 22.60
C THR A 831 -19.80 -40.43 23.14
N GLY A 832 -20.71 -40.96 22.32
CA GLY A 832 -21.61 -42.07 22.68
C GLY A 832 -22.48 -42.55 21.51
N SER A 833 -22.72 -43.87 21.39
CA SER A 833 -23.56 -44.42 20.32
C SER A 833 -25.00 -43.89 20.39
N ARG A 834 -25.43 -43.20 19.33
CA ARG A 834 -26.81 -42.70 19.17
C ARG A 834 -27.48 -43.35 17.97
N VAL A 835 -28.66 -43.95 18.20
CA VAL A 835 -29.48 -44.59 17.18
C VAL A 835 -30.44 -43.55 16.57
N PHE A 836 -30.50 -43.46 15.25
CA PHE A 836 -31.45 -42.61 14.53
C PHE A 836 -32.61 -43.46 14.00
N TYR A 837 -33.81 -42.90 14.07
CA TYR A 837 -35.04 -43.51 13.56
C TYR A 837 -35.46 -42.77 12.29
N THR A 838 -35.68 -43.51 11.22
CA THR A 838 -36.36 -42.97 10.03
C THR A 838 -37.87 -42.93 10.31
N GLU A 839 -38.54 -41.83 9.96
CA GLU A 839 -40.01 -41.80 10.03
C GLU A 839 -40.58 -42.56 8.84
N ASN A 840 -40.75 -43.87 8.98
CA ASN A 840 -41.69 -44.60 8.13
C ASN A 840 -42.11 -45.96 8.69
N ARG A 841 -43.26 -46.44 8.21
CA ARG A 841 -43.90 -47.75 8.50
C ARG A 841 -43.01 -48.99 8.27
N TYR A 842 -41.76 -48.81 7.83
CA TYR A 842 -40.79 -49.88 7.56
C TYR A 842 -39.68 -49.99 8.62
N ASN A 843 -39.79 -49.27 9.75
CA ASN A 843 -38.97 -49.41 10.97
C ASN A 843 -37.47 -49.71 10.69
N THR A 844 -36.80 -48.84 9.93
CA THR A 844 -35.34 -48.96 9.73
C THR A 844 -34.63 -48.03 10.71
N THR A 845 -33.73 -48.59 11.52
CA THR A 845 -32.79 -47.80 12.33
C THR A 845 -31.43 -47.78 11.68
N PHE A 846 -30.71 -46.69 11.84
CA PHE A 846 -29.29 -46.69 11.54
C PHE A 846 -28.47 -45.94 12.58
N THR A 847 -27.22 -46.38 12.71
CA THR A 847 -26.27 -45.90 13.71
C THR A 847 -24.94 -45.63 13.02
N PHE A 848 -24.38 -44.45 13.26
CA PHE A 848 -23.01 -44.13 12.86
C PHE A 848 -22.04 -44.79 13.83
N VAL A 849 -21.09 -45.56 13.30
CA VAL A 849 -20.06 -46.23 14.09
C VAL A 849 -18.69 -45.79 13.55
N ASN A 850 -17.82 -45.33 14.44
CA ASN A 850 -16.42 -45.11 14.11
C ASN A 850 -15.69 -46.46 14.21
N VAL A 851 -15.06 -46.90 13.12
CA VAL A 851 -14.58 -48.28 12.99
C VAL A 851 -13.07 -48.42 13.18
N ASP A 852 -12.30 -47.33 13.12
CA ASP A 852 -10.84 -47.40 13.27
C ASP A 852 -10.16 -46.10 13.79
N PRO A 853 -8.85 -46.14 14.14
CA PRO A 853 -8.08 -44.97 14.59
C PRO A 853 -7.84 -43.91 13.51
N THR A 854 -8.23 -44.18 12.26
CA THR A 854 -8.14 -43.24 11.13
C THR A 854 -9.45 -42.48 10.89
N ASN A 855 -10.43 -42.62 11.78
CA ASN A 855 -11.77 -42.04 11.71
C ASN A 855 -12.59 -42.49 10.49
N ARG A 856 -12.41 -43.74 10.03
CA ARG A 856 -13.28 -44.31 9.01
C ARG A 856 -14.68 -44.56 9.59
N MET A 857 -15.68 -43.95 8.96
CA MET A 857 -17.07 -44.00 9.40
C MET A 857 -17.86 -45.06 8.63
N GLU A 858 -18.51 -45.96 9.37
CA GLU A 858 -19.51 -46.89 8.81
C GLU A 858 -20.91 -46.54 9.32
N ILE A 859 -21.89 -46.65 8.44
CA ILE A 859 -23.31 -46.55 8.76
C ILE A 859 -23.85 -47.97 8.85
N THR A 860 -24.23 -48.39 10.06
CA THR A 860 -24.97 -49.63 10.24
C THR A 860 -26.46 -49.36 10.08
N SER A 861 -27.15 -50.06 9.17
CA SER A 861 -28.62 -50.13 9.17
C SER A 861 -29.13 -51.46 9.71
N VAL A 862 -30.22 -51.42 10.47
CA VAL A 862 -31.00 -52.59 10.89
C VAL A 862 -32.43 -52.42 10.38
N ASP A 863 -32.88 -53.37 9.56
CA ASP A 863 -34.29 -53.52 9.21
C ASP A 863 -35.03 -54.21 10.37
N ILE A 864 -35.72 -53.42 11.20
CA ILE A 864 -36.39 -53.90 12.42
C ILE A 864 -37.81 -54.40 12.10
N GLY A 865 -38.28 -54.25 10.85
CA GLY A 865 -39.63 -54.63 10.45
C GLY A 865 -39.78 -56.11 10.10
N TYR A 866 -38.79 -56.72 9.42
CA TYR A 866 -39.00 -58.03 8.78
C TYR A 866 -37.82 -59.00 8.87
N THR A 867 -36.58 -58.51 8.69
CA THR A 867 -35.42 -59.42 8.55
C THR A 867 -34.45 -59.38 9.73
N ASN A 868 -34.44 -58.32 10.56
CA ASN A 868 -33.38 -58.04 11.56
C ASN A 868 -31.96 -58.05 10.97
N LEU A 869 -31.83 -57.93 9.64
CA LEU A 869 -30.55 -58.06 8.96
C LEU A 869 -29.75 -56.77 9.16
N ARG A 870 -28.56 -56.91 9.74
CA ARG A 870 -27.62 -55.79 9.96
C ARG A 870 -26.73 -55.64 8.73
N ARG A 871 -26.72 -54.45 8.12
CA ARG A 871 -25.82 -54.10 7.00
C ARG A 871 -24.98 -52.89 7.37
N SER A 872 -23.70 -52.90 6.99
CA SER A 872 -22.79 -51.76 7.14
C SER A 872 -22.50 -51.16 5.77
N PHE A 873 -22.45 -49.83 5.71
CA PHE A 873 -22.14 -49.06 4.52
C PHE A 873 -21.02 -48.07 4.83
N ASP A 874 -20.04 -47.96 3.95
CA ASP A 874 -18.96 -47.00 4.06
C ASP A 874 -19.48 -45.59 3.74
N LEU A 875 -19.07 -44.61 4.55
CA LEU A 875 -19.27 -43.20 4.23
C LEU A 875 -18.25 -42.78 3.15
N VAL A 876 -18.74 -42.57 1.93
CA VAL A 876 -17.91 -42.21 0.76
C VAL A 876 -17.56 -40.73 0.77
N ARG A 877 -18.45 -39.87 1.26
CA ARG A 877 -18.22 -38.42 1.37
C ARG A 877 -18.97 -37.82 2.55
N ASP A 878 -18.26 -36.97 3.29
CA ASP A 878 -18.80 -36.16 4.39
C ASP A 878 -19.86 -35.16 3.91
N GLY A 879 -20.60 -34.61 4.87
CA GLY A 879 -21.84 -33.86 4.65
C GLY A 879 -21.70 -32.65 3.71
N ILE A 880 -22.52 -32.63 2.67
CA ILE A 880 -22.71 -31.54 1.71
C ILE A 880 -23.85 -30.66 2.23
N ALA A 881 -23.53 -29.48 2.75
CA ALA A 881 -24.51 -28.55 3.29
C ALA A 881 -25.45 -28.00 2.19
N CYS A 882 -26.77 -28.05 2.46
CA CYS A 882 -27.86 -27.59 1.61
C CYS A 882 -28.71 -26.54 2.37
N SER A 883 -29.51 -25.76 1.64
CA SER A 883 -30.26 -24.62 2.21
C SER A 883 -31.35 -25.06 3.20
N ASN A 884 -31.79 -26.30 3.07
CA ASN A 884 -32.85 -26.95 3.83
C ASN A 884 -32.37 -28.31 4.42
N GLY A 885 -31.05 -28.54 4.52
CA GLY A 885 -30.54 -29.83 4.95
C GLY A 885 -29.05 -30.11 4.74
N ILE A 886 -28.68 -31.39 4.78
CA ILE A 886 -27.32 -31.87 4.51
C ILE A 886 -27.38 -33.24 3.81
N ILE A 887 -26.47 -33.47 2.84
CA ILE A 887 -26.37 -34.73 2.10
C ILE A 887 -25.08 -35.46 2.45
N TYR A 888 -25.15 -36.72 2.86
CA TYR A 888 -23.99 -37.60 3.02
C TYR A 888 -23.97 -38.62 1.89
N VAL A 889 -22.80 -38.98 1.38
CA VAL A 889 -22.69 -39.98 0.30
C VAL A 889 -22.24 -41.32 0.85
N ILE A 890 -22.97 -42.38 0.56
CA ILE A 890 -22.75 -43.74 1.09
C ILE A 890 -22.51 -44.76 -0.04
N ASP A 891 -21.94 -45.91 0.26
CA ASP A 891 -21.63 -46.95 -0.74
C ASP A 891 -22.71 -48.03 -0.89
N GLY A 892 -23.98 -47.71 -0.64
CA GLY A 892 -25.08 -48.65 -0.84
C GLY A 892 -26.47 -48.05 -0.71
N PHE A 893 -27.50 -48.87 -0.87
CA PHE A 893 -28.88 -48.52 -0.55
C PHE A 893 -29.28 -49.05 0.84
N LEU A 894 -29.81 -48.17 1.68
CA LEU A 894 -30.47 -48.51 2.93
C LEU A 894 -31.80 -49.23 2.66
N ASN A 895 -31.94 -50.43 3.23
CA ASN A 895 -33.14 -51.26 3.18
C ASN A 895 -33.67 -51.57 1.75
N PHE A 896 -32.76 -51.96 0.83
CA PHE A 896 -33.09 -52.39 -0.53
C PHE A 896 -32.66 -53.85 -0.80
N PRO A 897 -33.52 -54.71 -1.38
CA PRO A 897 -33.14 -56.07 -1.76
C PRO A 897 -32.28 -56.04 -3.02
N LEU A 898 -31.07 -56.62 -2.94
CA LEU A 898 -30.10 -56.69 -4.05
C LEU A 898 -30.11 -58.05 -4.77
N HIS A 899 -31.05 -58.92 -4.40
CA HIS A 899 -31.11 -60.28 -4.90
C HIS A 899 -32.52 -60.66 -5.36
N ASP A 900 -32.60 -61.49 -6.41
CA ASP A 900 -33.86 -62.01 -6.90
C ASP A 900 -34.41 -63.12 -5.99
N ALA A 901 -35.65 -63.53 -6.24
CA ALA A 901 -36.32 -64.52 -5.43
C ALA A 901 -35.56 -65.85 -5.43
N HIS A 902 -34.91 -66.21 -6.54
CA HIS A 902 -34.15 -67.44 -6.62
C HIS A 902 -32.93 -67.42 -5.68
N PHE A 903 -32.19 -66.31 -5.67
CA PHE A 903 -31.06 -66.11 -4.78
C PHE A 903 -31.50 -66.06 -3.32
N GLU A 904 -32.55 -65.29 -2.99
CA GLU A 904 -33.03 -65.21 -1.62
C GLU A 904 -33.47 -66.60 -1.12
N LEU A 905 -34.20 -67.36 -1.94
CA LEU A 905 -34.64 -68.72 -1.62
C LEU A 905 -33.50 -69.73 -1.40
N THR A 906 -32.32 -69.48 -1.96
CA THR A 906 -31.14 -70.37 -1.89
C THR A 906 -30.10 -69.95 -0.84
N HIS A 907 -30.07 -68.67 -0.46
CA HIS A 907 -28.99 -68.11 0.37
C HIS A 907 -29.47 -67.48 1.69
N GLN A 908 -30.78 -67.27 1.89
CA GLN A 908 -31.28 -66.77 3.16
C GLN A 908 -31.27 -67.88 4.22
N PRO A 909 -30.59 -67.69 5.36
CA PRO A 909 -30.50 -68.71 6.41
C PRO A 909 -31.86 -69.02 7.06
N ASP A 910 -32.83 -68.11 6.93
CA ASP A 910 -34.19 -68.27 7.47
C ASP A 910 -35.15 -68.95 6.48
N ILE A 911 -34.68 -69.28 5.28
CA ILE A 911 -35.42 -70.03 4.27
C ILE A 911 -34.90 -71.48 4.27
N SER A 912 -35.83 -72.42 4.40
CA SER A 912 -35.59 -73.78 4.92
C SER A 912 -35.21 -74.83 3.88
N LEU A 913 -34.86 -76.07 4.28
CA LEU A 913 -34.57 -77.20 3.37
C LEU A 913 -35.74 -77.53 2.41
N GLY A 914 -36.97 -77.11 2.76
CA GLY A 914 -38.15 -77.17 1.92
C GLY A 914 -38.12 -76.21 0.72
N SER A 915 -37.39 -75.10 0.81
CA SER A 915 -37.16 -74.18 -0.32
C SER A 915 -36.27 -74.81 -1.37
N ASP A 916 -35.22 -75.53 -0.98
CA ASP A 916 -34.34 -76.26 -1.88
C ASP A 916 -35.09 -77.36 -2.64
N GLN A 917 -36.05 -78.03 -1.99
CA GLN A 917 -36.92 -79.01 -2.64
C GLN A 917 -37.95 -78.34 -3.55
N LEU A 918 -38.55 -77.22 -3.13
CA LEU A 918 -39.42 -76.40 -3.98
C LEU A 918 -38.65 -75.87 -5.20
N LEU A 919 -37.42 -75.40 -5.01
CA LEU A 919 -36.50 -74.94 -6.04
C LEU A 919 -36.03 -76.08 -6.94
N LYS A 920 -35.78 -77.28 -6.40
CA LYS A 920 -35.51 -78.49 -7.21
C LYS A 920 -36.74 -78.88 -8.03
N LEU A 921 -37.94 -78.83 -7.46
CA LEU A 921 -39.18 -79.09 -8.19
C LEU A 921 -39.43 -78.04 -9.28
N ILE A 922 -39.08 -76.77 -9.01
CA ILE A 922 -39.12 -75.67 -9.98
C ILE A 922 -38.07 -75.87 -11.09
N SER A 923 -36.83 -76.17 -10.74
CA SER A 923 -35.69 -76.24 -11.67
C SER A 923 -35.63 -77.53 -12.50
N SER A 924 -36.11 -78.66 -11.99
CA SER A 924 -35.95 -79.96 -12.66
C SER A 924 -37.02 -80.26 -13.70
N ASP A 925 -38.24 -79.72 -13.61
CA ASP A 925 -39.31 -80.15 -14.52
C ASP A 925 -40.49 -79.17 -14.68
N SER A 926 -40.41 -77.93 -14.18
CA SER A 926 -41.62 -77.11 -14.01
C SER A 926 -42.06 -76.21 -15.17
N GLY A 927 -41.15 -75.79 -16.03
CA GLY A 927 -41.44 -74.74 -17.01
C GLY A 927 -41.82 -73.38 -16.38
N ILE A 928 -41.70 -73.22 -15.06
CA ILE A 928 -41.81 -71.94 -14.34
C ILE A 928 -40.40 -71.50 -14.03
N ASP A 929 -39.90 -70.52 -14.76
CA ASP A 929 -38.62 -69.89 -14.46
C ASP A 929 -38.86 -68.65 -13.61
N LEU A 930 -38.58 -68.76 -12.29
CA LEU A 930 -38.70 -67.67 -11.33
C LEU A 930 -37.82 -66.47 -11.68
N THR A 931 -36.72 -66.68 -12.41
CA THR A 931 -35.84 -65.59 -12.87
C THR A 931 -36.40 -64.87 -14.11
N SER A 932 -37.33 -65.50 -14.84
CA SER A 932 -37.97 -64.94 -16.05
C SER A 932 -39.26 -64.15 -15.78
N LEU A 933 -39.81 -64.22 -14.56
CA LEU A 933 -41.01 -63.48 -14.19
C LEU A 933 -40.70 -61.97 -14.11
N LYS A 934 -41.16 -61.23 -15.12
CA LYS A 934 -40.88 -59.79 -15.30
C LYS A 934 -41.70 -58.88 -14.38
N THR A 935 -42.69 -59.42 -13.70
CA THR A 935 -43.67 -58.71 -12.86
C THR A 935 -43.60 -59.28 -11.44
N MET A 936 -43.75 -58.41 -10.45
CA MET A 936 -43.63 -58.80 -9.04
C MET A 936 -44.63 -59.91 -8.70
N PHE A 937 -44.15 -60.96 -8.02
CA PHE A 937 -44.99 -62.08 -7.58
C PHE A 937 -44.83 -62.34 -6.08
N THR A 938 -45.71 -63.16 -5.51
CA THR A 938 -45.57 -63.60 -4.12
C THR A 938 -45.32 -65.10 -4.08
N VAL A 939 -44.37 -65.55 -3.25
CA VAL A 939 -44.11 -66.97 -3.00
C VAL A 939 -44.34 -67.29 -1.53
N PHE A 940 -45.11 -68.34 -1.27
CA PHE A 940 -45.24 -68.93 0.06
C PHE A 940 -44.35 -70.17 0.15
N VAL A 941 -43.38 -70.17 1.07
CA VAL A 941 -42.34 -71.20 1.16
C VAL A 941 -42.41 -71.91 2.50
N PRO A 942 -42.50 -73.24 2.56
CA PRO A 942 -42.59 -73.95 3.84
C PRO A 942 -41.30 -73.86 4.69
N SER A 943 -41.42 -73.83 6.03
CA SER A 943 -40.33 -73.84 7.02
C SER A 943 -39.87 -75.26 7.43
N ASP A 944 -38.69 -75.41 8.03
CA ASP A 944 -38.17 -76.70 8.53
C ASP A 944 -39.02 -77.29 9.67
N SER A 945 -39.68 -76.44 10.47
CA SER A 945 -40.63 -76.86 11.51
C SER A 945 -41.89 -77.57 10.95
N SER A 946 -42.12 -77.51 9.64
CA SER A 946 -43.16 -78.27 8.95
C SER A 946 -42.81 -79.75 8.74
N LEU A 947 -41.54 -80.12 8.96
CA LEU A 947 -41.00 -81.48 8.81
C LEU A 947 -40.72 -82.15 10.18
N ASP A 948 -41.19 -81.56 11.27
CA ASP A 948 -41.14 -82.18 12.60
C ASP A 948 -41.92 -83.52 12.58
N PRO A 949 -41.29 -84.65 13.00
CA PRO A 949 -41.95 -85.95 13.15
C PRO A 949 -43.28 -85.92 13.91
N GLN A 950 -43.51 -84.93 14.79
CA GLN A 950 -44.75 -84.81 15.56
C GLN A 950 -45.94 -84.26 14.74
N HIS A 951 -45.70 -83.64 13.59
CA HIS A 951 -46.75 -83.18 12.65
C HIS A 951 -46.82 -84.03 11.36
N LEU A 952 -45.90 -84.98 11.19
CA LEU A 952 -45.86 -85.96 10.10
C LEU A 952 -46.81 -87.14 10.36
N SER A 953 -48.11 -86.90 10.21
CA SER A 953 -48.99 -87.96 9.71
C SER A 953 -49.48 -87.56 8.31
N ARG A 954 -48.75 -88.07 7.30
CA ARG A 954 -49.02 -88.04 5.86
C ARG A 954 -48.38 -86.92 5.02
N LEU A 955 -47.05 -86.87 4.95
CA LEU A 955 -46.33 -86.24 3.84
C LEU A 955 -44.91 -86.79 3.74
N ASP A 956 -44.76 -87.97 3.14
CA ASP A 956 -43.43 -88.49 2.76
C ASP A 956 -42.87 -87.64 1.62
N LEU A 957 -41.83 -86.85 1.89
CA LEU A 957 -41.00 -86.19 0.87
C LEU A 957 -40.52 -87.20 -0.20
N GLU A 958 -40.38 -88.46 0.19
CA GLU A 958 -40.08 -89.59 -0.69
C GLU A 958 -41.24 -89.88 -1.66
N TYR A 959 -42.50 -89.80 -1.22
CA TYR A 959 -43.69 -89.95 -2.06
C TYR A 959 -43.83 -88.81 -3.09
N ILE A 960 -43.56 -87.56 -2.68
CA ILE A 960 -43.58 -86.42 -3.61
C ILE A 960 -42.54 -86.63 -4.72
N ASN A 961 -41.32 -87.03 -4.37
CA ASN A 961 -40.24 -87.16 -5.34
C ASN A 961 -40.34 -88.42 -6.21
N THR A 962 -40.88 -89.55 -5.72
CA THR A 962 -40.90 -90.83 -6.45
C THR A 962 -42.25 -91.21 -7.07
N ASN A 963 -43.39 -90.85 -6.46
CA ASN A 963 -44.70 -91.42 -6.81
C ASN A 963 -45.69 -90.42 -7.44
N LEU A 964 -45.41 -89.12 -7.41
CA LEU A 964 -46.25 -88.12 -8.09
C LEU A 964 -45.86 -87.96 -9.56
N THR A 965 -46.88 -87.89 -10.43
CA THR A 965 -46.68 -87.51 -11.84
C THR A 965 -46.11 -86.11 -11.95
N LYS A 966 -45.48 -85.80 -13.09
CA LYS A 966 -44.96 -84.46 -13.40
C LYS A 966 -46.03 -83.39 -13.23
N GLU A 967 -47.26 -83.65 -13.68
CA GLU A 967 -48.42 -82.75 -13.53
C GLU A 967 -48.84 -82.53 -12.07
N ALA A 968 -48.73 -83.55 -11.21
CA ALA A 968 -49.08 -83.43 -9.79
C ALA A 968 -48.02 -82.63 -9.00
N LYS A 969 -46.73 -82.87 -9.27
CA LYS A 969 -45.63 -82.03 -8.77
C LYS A 969 -45.80 -80.57 -9.19
N MET A 970 -46.20 -80.36 -10.44
CA MET A 970 -46.49 -79.05 -10.99
C MET A 970 -47.65 -78.33 -10.33
N ALA A 971 -48.71 -79.05 -10.00
CA ALA A 971 -49.84 -78.48 -9.29
C ALA A 971 -49.45 -77.98 -7.89
N ILE A 972 -48.53 -78.66 -7.19
CA ILE A 972 -48.05 -78.24 -5.87
C ILE A 972 -47.26 -76.94 -5.97
N VAL A 973 -46.28 -76.85 -6.88
CA VAL A 973 -45.47 -75.63 -7.08
C VAL A 973 -46.35 -74.43 -7.45
N ARG A 974 -47.30 -74.62 -8.37
CA ARG A 974 -48.22 -73.56 -8.82
C ARG A 974 -49.10 -72.98 -7.72
N ARG A 975 -49.39 -73.75 -6.66
CA ARG A 975 -50.19 -73.30 -5.49
C ARG A 975 -49.42 -72.42 -4.52
N HIS A 976 -48.09 -72.43 -4.57
CA HIS A 976 -47.26 -71.63 -3.68
C HIS A 976 -46.85 -70.29 -4.29
N ILE A 977 -47.24 -70.04 -5.55
CA ILE A 977 -46.87 -68.84 -6.31
C ILE A 977 -48.14 -68.07 -6.69
N VAL A 978 -48.22 -66.81 -6.28
CA VAL A 978 -49.21 -65.84 -6.72
C VAL A 978 -48.55 -64.93 -7.75
N PRO A 979 -48.77 -65.15 -9.06
CA PRO A 979 -48.14 -64.33 -10.09
C PRO A 979 -48.70 -62.91 -10.12
N ASN A 980 -47.87 -61.96 -10.54
CA ASN A 980 -48.27 -60.59 -10.88
C ASN A 980 -48.97 -59.82 -9.74
N GLN A 981 -48.78 -60.27 -8.50
CA GLN A 981 -49.38 -59.65 -7.34
C GLN A 981 -48.42 -59.66 -6.16
N LYS A 982 -48.26 -58.46 -5.59
CA LYS A 982 -47.57 -58.21 -4.34
C LYS A 982 -48.56 -58.41 -3.19
N VAL A 983 -48.39 -59.47 -2.41
CA VAL A 983 -49.13 -59.68 -1.16
C VAL A 983 -48.17 -59.35 -0.04
N ASP A 984 -48.23 -58.14 0.49
CA ASP A 984 -47.36 -57.66 1.57
C ASP A 984 -48.07 -57.89 2.91
N TYR A 985 -47.38 -58.52 3.87
CA TYR A 985 -47.92 -58.93 5.18
C TYR A 985 -48.67 -57.82 5.92
N ASP A 986 -48.19 -56.59 5.85
CA ASP A 986 -48.78 -55.47 6.59
C ASP A 986 -50.00 -54.85 5.89
N THR A 987 -50.23 -55.24 4.64
CA THR A 987 -51.37 -54.82 3.84
C THR A 987 -52.36 -55.95 3.61
N ILE A 988 -52.12 -57.12 4.19
CA ILE A 988 -53.02 -58.26 4.07
C ILE A 988 -54.35 -57.91 4.74
N ILE A 989 -55.36 -57.70 3.91
CA ILE A 989 -56.77 -57.76 4.28
C ILE A 989 -57.30 -59.14 3.86
N ASP A 990 -58.30 -59.68 4.57
CA ASP A 990 -58.95 -60.93 4.18
C ASP A 990 -59.30 -60.88 2.68
N GLY A 991 -58.68 -61.78 1.90
CA GLY A 991 -58.61 -61.61 0.44
C GLY A 991 -58.35 -62.91 -0.28
N SER A 992 -58.83 -63.01 -1.52
CA SER A 992 -58.75 -64.21 -2.37
C SER A 992 -57.86 -63.94 -3.59
N PHE A 993 -56.76 -64.66 -3.72
CA PHE A 993 -55.69 -64.45 -4.69
C PHE A 993 -55.59 -65.63 -5.66
N SER A 994 -55.46 -65.37 -6.97
CA SER A 994 -55.36 -66.44 -7.97
C SER A 994 -53.93 -66.98 -8.07
N ALA A 995 -53.77 -68.28 -7.84
CA ALA A 995 -52.48 -68.98 -7.97
C ALA A 995 -52.06 -69.17 -9.45
N TYR A 996 -50.77 -69.47 -9.70
CA TYR A 996 -50.12 -69.45 -11.02
C TYR A 996 -50.82 -70.22 -12.16
N ALA A 997 -51.56 -71.31 -11.89
CA ALA A 997 -52.32 -72.00 -12.94
C ALA A 997 -53.44 -72.94 -12.43
N GLY A 998 -54.66 -72.41 -12.18
CA GLY A 998 -55.91 -73.17 -12.36
C GLY A 998 -56.98 -73.08 -11.25
N SER A 999 -58.13 -72.50 -11.61
CA SER A 999 -59.50 -72.61 -11.04
C SER A 999 -59.81 -72.30 -9.56
N ARG A 1000 -58.83 -72.21 -8.65
CA ARG A 1000 -59.09 -71.99 -7.21
C ARG A 1000 -58.11 -70.98 -6.61
N ASN A 1001 -58.65 -70.08 -5.78
CA ASN A 1001 -57.88 -69.00 -5.17
C ASN A 1001 -57.26 -69.42 -3.82
N ILE A 1002 -56.10 -68.87 -3.50
CA ILE A 1002 -55.52 -68.87 -2.16
C ILE A 1002 -56.18 -67.72 -1.39
N THR A 1003 -56.81 -68.00 -0.26
CA THR A 1003 -57.37 -66.97 0.61
C THR A 1003 -56.44 -66.71 1.77
N VAL A 1004 -56.14 -65.46 2.07
CA VAL A 1004 -55.45 -65.11 3.32
C VAL A 1004 -56.48 -64.72 4.37
N VAL A 1005 -56.35 -65.26 5.57
CA VAL A 1005 -57.25 -65.07 6.70
C VAL A 1005 -56.46 -64.50 7.89
N ALA A 1006 -56.87 -63.35 8.39
CA ALA A 1006 -56.31 -62.75 9.59
C ALA A 1006 -56.87 -63.41 10.86
N ARG A 1007 -56.00 -63.78 11.81
CA ARG A 1007 -56.38 -64.24 13.14
C ARG A 1007 -55.63 -63.48 14.22
N THR A 1008 -56.06 -63.64 15.47
CA THR A 1008 -55.46 -62.96 16.64
C THR A 1008 -53.98 -63.26 16.83
N ASP A 1009 -53.48 -64.36 16.27
CA ASP A 1009 -52.11 -64.84 16.43
C ASP A 1009 -51.29 -64.84 15.12
N GLY A 1010 -51.80 -64.20 14.06
CA GLY A 1010 -51.10 -64.03 12.78
C GLY A 1010 -51.98 -64.25 11.56
N PHE A 1011 -51.36 -64.25 10.37
CA PHE A 1011 -52.05 -64.49 9.10
C PHE A 1011 -51.88 -65.94 8.64
N TYR A 1012 -52.96 -66.49 8.11
CA TYR A 1012 -53.03 -67.86 7.59
C TYR A 1012 -53.37 -67.83 6.12
N ILE A 1013 -52.66 -68.61 5.32
CA ILE A 1013 -53.02 -68.85 3.93
C ILE A 1013 -53.82 -70.14 3.85
N ARG A 1014 -54.98 -70.07 3.20
CA ARG A 1014 -55.90 -71.18 3.03
C ARG A 1014 -56.08 -71.47 1.54
N TRP A 1015 -55.97 -72.75 1.21
CA TRP A 1015 -56.28 -73.26 -0.12
C TRP A 1015 -57.09 -74.55 0.08
N GLU A 1016 -58.37 -74.50 -0.30
CA GLU A 1016 -59.37 -75.53 0.01
C GLU A 1016 -59.53 -75.77 1.53
N ASP A 1017 -59.26 -76.99 1.99
CA ASP A 1017 -59.34 -77.43 3.38
C ASP A 1017 -57.98 -77.34 4.10
N ILE A 1018 -56.95 -76.86 3.42
CA ILE A 1018 -55.58 -76.76 3.96
C ILE A 1018 -55.32 -75.32 4.35
N GLU A 1019 -54.83 -75.14 5.57
CA GLU A 1019 -54.50 -73.84 6.14
C GLU A 1019 -53.06 -73.87 6.68
N ALA A 1020 -52.24 -72.90 6.27
CA ALA A 1020 -50.84 -72.76 6.64
C ALA A 1020 -50.59 -71.38 7.26
N LYS A 1021 -49.93 -71.32 8.41
CA LYS A 1021 -49.61 -70.07 9.11
C LYS A 1021 -48.39 -69.41 8.46
N ILE A 1022 -48.43 -68.10 8.25
CA ILE A 1022 -47.23 -67.32 7.89
C ILE A 1022 -46.38 -67.17 9.16
N VAL A 1023 -45.20 -67.79 9.15
CA VAL A 1023 -44.26 -67.83 10.30
C VAL A 1023 -43.15 -66.80 10.17
N LYS A 1024 -42.74 -66.46 8.95
CA LYS A 1024 -41.82 -65.36 8.68
C LYS A 1024 -42.26 -64.59 7.44
N PRO A 1025 -42.84 -63.40 7.61
CA PRO A 1025 -43.35 -62.65 6.48
C PRO A 1025 -42.28 -61.81 5.77
N ASN A 1026 -42.61 -61.35 4.56
CA ASN A 1026 -41.97 -60.21 3.90
C ASN A 1026 -40.45 -60.31 3.70
N ILE A 1027 -39.95 -61.50 3.34
CA ILE A 1027 -38.58 -61.59 2.80
C ILE A 1027 -38.62 -61.00 1.39
N LEU A 1028 -38.03 -59.82 1.24
CA LEU A 1028 -38.07 -59.04 0.01
C LEU A 1028 -37.01 -59.52 -0.97
N ALA A 1029 -37.44 -59.85 -2.18
CA ALA A 1029 -36.58 -60.03 -3.34
C ALA A 1029 -36.90 -58.96 -4.40
N ILE A 1030 -35.99 -58.73 -5.34
CA ILE A 1030 -36.20 -57.73 -6.40
C ILE A 1030 -37.46 -58.04 -7.22
N ASN A 1031 -37.77 -59.32 -7.46
CA ASN A 1031 -38.90 -59.74 -8.28
C ASN A 1031 -40.01 -60.44 -7.49
N ALA A 1032 -39.89 -60.60 -6.17
CA ALA A 1032 -40.93 -61.25 -5.37
C ALA A 1032 -41.00 -60.79 -3.91
N ILE A 1033 -42.16 -61.03 -3.29
CA ILE A 1033 -42.26 -61.15 -1.83
C ILE A 1033 -42.28 -62.62 -1.47
N ILE A 1034 -41.41 -63.02 -0.54
CA ILE A 1034 -41.36 -64.38 -0.02
C ILE A 1034 -41.90 -64.39 1.40
N HIS A 1035 -42.92 -65.22 1.65
CA HIS A 1035 -43.44 -65.50 2.98
C HIS A 1035 -43.11 -66.93 3.35
N VAL A 1036 -42.51 -67.14 4.51
CA VAL A 1036 -42.30 -68.48 5.06
C VAL A 1036 -43.56 -68.94 5.78
N VAL A 1037 -44.02 -70.15 5.47
CA VAL A 1037 -45.23 -70.77 6.03
C VAL A 1037 -44.94 -72.06 6.76
N ASP A 1038 -45.81 -72.47 7.68
CA ASP A 1038 -45.59 -73.64 8.53
C ASP A 1038 -45.87 -75.01 7.88
N ARG A 1039 -46.35 -75.09 6.62
CA ARG A 1039 -46.60 -76.35 5.88
C ARG A 1039 -46.83 -76.16 4.37
N PHE A 1040 -46.73 -77.25 3.60
CA PHE A 1040 -47.07 -77.29 2.17
C PHE A 1040 -48.59 -77.23 1.90
N LEU A 1041 -48.99 -76.52 0.84
CA LEU A 1041 -50.36 -76.50 0.31
C LEU A 1041 -50.65 -77.70 -0.61
N MET A 1042 -50.88 -78.89 -0.02
CA MET A 1042 -51.18 -80.14 -0.75
C MET A 1042 -52.30 -80.98 -0.11
N THR A 1043 -53.25 -81.48 -0.91
CA THR A 1043 -54.29 -82.44 -0.48
C THR A 1043 -53.72 -83.85 -0.32
N SER A 1044 -54.02 -84.51 0.80
CA SER A 1044 -53.57 -85.89 1.06
C SER A 1044 -54.14 -86.87 0.01
N PRO A 1045 -53.35 -87.83 -0.53
CA PRO A 1045 -53.83 -88.79 -1.51
C PRO A 1045 -54.83 -89.86 -0.99
N TYR A 1046 -55.28 -89.79 0.27
CA TYR A 1046 -56.12 -90.81 0.93
C TYR A 1046 -57.59 -90.41 1.19
N GLN A 1047 -58.17 -89.51 0.39
CA GLN A 1047 -59.62 -89.27 0.45
C GLN A 1047 -60.31 -89.59 -0.89
N THR A 1048 -60.74 -90.84 -1.05
CA THR A 1048 -61.80 -91.21 -1.99
C THR A 1048 -63.17 -91.02 -1.33
N THR A 1049 -63.98 -90.26 -2.04
CA THR A 1049 -65.40 -89.98 -1.87
C THR A 1049 -66.28 -91.23 -1.90
N THR A 1050 -67.28 -91.31 -1.01
CA THR A 1050 -68.54 -92.04 -1.23
C THR A 1050 -69.72 -91.22 -0.68
N LEU A 1051 -70.82 -91.16 -1.46
CA LEU A 1051 -72.15 -90.56 -1.22
C LEU A 1051 -73.19 -91.53 -1.84
N PRO A 1052 -74.52 -91.47 -1.59
CA PRO A 1052 -75.35 -91.37 -0.35
C PRO A 1052 -76.60 -92.33 -0.43
N PRO A 1053 -77.81 -92.12 0.19
CA PRO A 1053 -78.29 -91.79 1.57
C PRO A 1053 -79.23 -92.94 2.14
N PRO A 1054 -80.03 -92.85 3.27
CA PRO A 1054 -81.24 -91.99 3.42
C PRO A 1054 -81.63 -91.48 4.86
N THR A 1055 -82.29 -90.30 4.88
CA THR A 1055 -83.43 -89.80 5.70
C THR A 1055 -83.57 -89.90 7.24
N SER A 1056 -84.01 -88.74 7.80
CA SER A 1056 -84.90 -88.46 8.96
C SER A 1056 -84.38 -88.79 10.37
N THR A 1057 -84.53 -87.98 11.42
CA THR A 1057 -85.70 -87.16 11.84
C THR A 1057 -85.29 -86.24 13.00
N THR A 1058 -85.86 -85.00 13.07
CA THR A 1058 -86.27 -84.22 14.28
C THR A 1058 -85.27 -83.98 15.45
N THR A 1059 -85.12 -82.81 16.08
CA THR A 1059 -86.09 -81.75 16.44
C THR A 1059 -85.35 -80.52 17.03
N GLN A 1060 -85.96 -79.34 16.84
CA GLN A 1060 -86.01 -78.18 17.76
C GLN A 1060 -84.80 -77.21 17.95
N LYS A 1061 -84.89 -76.09 17.21
CA LYS A 1061 -84.91 -74.66 17.64
C LYS A 1061 -85.41 -74.41 19.10
N PRO A 1062 -85.33 -73.17 19.69
CA PRO A 1062 -84.73 -71.92 19.20
C PRO A 1062 -84.08 -70.97 20.26
N GLU A 1063 -83.50 -69.87 19.74
CA GLU A 1063 -83.65 -68.45 20.18
C GLU A 1063 -82.92 -67.83 21.40
N ASN A 1064 -82.20 -66.74 21.05
CA ASN A 1064 -82.26 -65.36 21.58
C ASN A 1064 -81.69 -64.98 22.96
N GLY A 1065 -81.08 -63.78 22.98
CA GLY A 1065 -80.91 -62.91 24.16
C GLY A 1065 -79.50 -62.32 24.30
N VAL A 1066 -79.17 -61.17 23.69
CA VAL A 1066 -79.32 -59.79 24.21
C VAL A 1066 -78.36 -59.43 25.37
N ASN A 1067 -77.30 -58.68 25.00
CA ASN A 1067 -76.80 -57.41 25.56
C ASN A 1067 -76.38 -57.30 27.07
N PRO A 1068 -75.78 -56.19 27.53
CA PRO A 1068 -74.39 -56.10 27.96
C PRO A 1068 -74.27 -55.74 29.45
N ASP A 1069 -73.06 -55.79 30.04
CA ASP A 1069 -72.53 -54.68 30.85
C ASP A 1069 -71.25 -55.05 31.62
N ARG A 1070 -70.43 -54.01 31.74
CA ARG A 1070 -69.56 -53.63 32.87
C ARG A 1070 -68.17 -54.26 33.05
N GLN A 1071 -67.24 -53.32 32.92
CA GLN A 1071 -65.89 -53.25 33.45
C GLN A 1071 -65.77 -53.59 34.94
N GLY A 1072 -64.62 -54.16 35.28
CA GLY A 1072 -64.10 -54.25 36.64
C GLY A 1072 -62.73 -54.93 36.63
N GLU A 1073 -61.68 -54.12 36.74
CA GLU A 1073 -60.33 -54.43 37.25
C GLU A 1073 -60.39 -55.43 38.44
N THR A 1074 -59.43 -56.30 38.76
CA THR A 1074 -57.96 -56.29 38.65
C THR A 1074 -57.45 -57.67 39.11
N THR A 1075 -56.12 -57.86 39.04
CA THR A 1075 -55.27 -58.76 39.86
C THR A 1075 -55.11 -60.23 39.46
N GLN A 1076 -53.90 -60.48 38.94
CA GLN A 1076 -52.91 -61.44 39.44
C GLN A 1076 -53.21 -62.95 39.52
N ILE A 1077 -52.44 -63.64 38.68
CA ILE A 1077 -51.54 -64.79 39.00
C ILE A 1077 -52.10 -66.21 38.81
N GLN A 1078 -51.33 -66.94 37.99
CA GLN A 1078 -51.10 -68.39 37.91
C GLN A 1078 -52.13 -69.30 37.21
N SER A 1079 -51.88 -69.45 35.90
CA SER A 1079 -51.61 -70.71 35.17
C SER A 1079 -51.59 -72.02 35.96
N PRO A 1080 -51.97 -73.11 35.29
CA PRO A 1080 -50.94 -74.00 34.73
C PRO A 1080 -50.77 -73.86 33.22
#